data_AF-A0A2T2YJI8-F1
#
_entry.id   AF-A0A2T2YJI8-F1
#
_cell.length_a   1.000
_cell.length_b   1.000
_cell.length_c   1.000
_cell.angle_alpha   90.00
_cell.angle_beta   90.00
_cell.angle_gamma   90.00
#
_symmetry.space_group_name_H-M   'P 1'
#
loop_
_entity.id
_entity.type
_entity.pdbx_description
1 polymer ?
#
loop_
_entity_poly.entity_id
_entity_poly.type
_entity_poly.pdbx_seq_one_letter_code
_entity_poly.pdbx_strand_id
1 'polypeptide(L)'
;MTYQGGANNYGTIFKMTPTGTVTILLSFIYNITGSNPQGSLVLGRDGNFYGMTRNSGASAYGTIFKVTPNGAFTLLRNLNGAIDGRNPSGNLVQGTDGNFYGMTETGGRNNYGTIFKISSAGSFTILKHLDNTIGSYPKGSLVEGADGNFYGMAYQGGTNNYGTIFRITPKGVFTVRRHLDLSTTGGRPYGSLVKATNGNFYGMTYQGGTNGYGTIFRMTPSGTFTVLRNLSYTSDGANPQGDLTQGTDGNFYGLTYTGGTNSYGTIFKMTPGGTYTVLRNLDYTNDGRNPQGSLVQGSDGSFYAMTPAGGLGNRGTIFKVTPAGAYSILVHFPEAAKGQTPLGSLIQASNGNFYGLTSTGGTYNYGTIFKLCDGAYSTVYSLNSGTSGSSPQGSLLQGTDGNFYGLTYNGGANGYGTIFKVTPGGTYTALRNLNYTTDGGNPTGTLIQSAGNFYGMTSRGGANSYGTIFKISSGGSFTVLKHLDNTKTGSYPNGSLVQGADGNFYGTTYQGGANNYGTIFKITPSGTLTVLRNFDNINDGRYPLSTLVKGIDNNFYGTSQQGGLFNSGTIFKITPGGTFTVLHNLDYVNDGGQPKGSLVQGSDGSFYGLTPEGGFFNSGTIFKISSSGSFSVLRHLNQNTDGGKPFGSLIVRKANPVANAQSVTTTEETAKPITLTGSASGTPLIYSIVTPPANGTLTGSGANRTYKPKANFSGKDSFTFKAVWGCQESAVKTVSITVTNVNDAPILAAIGDKNATLGTPLKFTATATDPDAGQTKTFSLIGAPAGASINASSGAFTWTPTAADSYLFKVRVTDNGTPVLFDEEVVTVTVTAGIVRLNRQMSTGTMSETTQQIRLYPNPVTDQFTVSLPEPATEISTSIRTATGAEVMLNGHQVITPNKLQVNVEQLKAGMYLFHLQLDHKKQVLKFIKQ
;
A
#
# COMPACT_ATOMS: atom_id res chain seq x y z
N MET A 1 -17.42 4.21 -0.84
CA MET A 1 -18.49 3.22 -0.70
C MET A 1 -19.92 3.80 -0.69
N THR A 2 -20.81 3.08 -1.38
CA THR A 2 -22.33 2.94 -1.42
C THR A 2 -23.22 1.51 -0.98
N TYR A 3 -24.51 2.22 -0.75
CA TYR A 3 -25.80 2.04 0.23
C TYR A 3 -27.14 1.51 -0.28
N GLN A 4 -27.50 1.68 -1.53
CA GLN A 4 -28.64 1.01 -2.14
C GLN A 4 -28.21 0.80 -3.58
N GLY A 5 -28.53 -0.39 -4.05
CA GLY A 5 -28.02 -1.09 -5.22
C GLY A 5 -26.51 -0.96 -5.52
N GLY A 6 -26.11 -1.79 -6.44
CA GLY A 6 -24.76 -2.02 -6.90
C GLY A 6 -24.85 -3.25 -7.72
N ALA A 7 -24.04 -4.26 -7.46
CA ALA A 7 -24.08 -5.40 -8.34
C ALA A 7 -25.48 -6.12 -8.40
N ASN A 8 -26.21 -6.32 -7.31
CA ASN A 8 -27.45 -7.12 -7.15
C ASN A 8 -28.71 -6.65 -6.25
N ASN A 9 -28.76 -5.56 -5.42
CA ASN A 9 -29.50 -5.24 -4.09
C ASN A 9 -29.05 -5.16 -2.49
N TYR A 10 -27.97 -5.43 -1.62
CA TYR A 10 -26.77 -6.34 -1.42
C TYR A 10 -25.04 -6.21 -1.29
N GLY A 11 -23.89 -5.33 -1.11
CA GLY A 11 -23.10 -4.00 -1.59
C GLY A 11 -21.72 -3.87 -2.49
N THR A 12 -21.09 -2.66 -2.91
CA THR A 12 -19.74 -2.37 -3.74
C THR A 12 -18.57 -1.21 -3.48
N ILE A 13 -17.27 -1.32 -3.95
CA ILE A 13 -15.95 -0.53 -3.48
C ILE A 13 -15.38 0.19 -4.85
N PHE A 14 -14.59 1.32 -4.82
CA PHE A 14 -14.03 2.23 -5.87
C PHE A 14 -12.89 3.27 -5.52
N LYS A 15 -12.38 4.08 -6.51
CA LYS A 15 -11.53 5.34 -6.40
C LYS A 15 -11.97 6.55 -7.26
N MET A 16 -11.06 7.50 -7.52
CA MET A 16 -11.02 8.32 -8.72
C MET A 16 -9.59 8.83 -9.03
N THR A 17 -9.41 9.92 -9.78
CA THR A 17 -8.14 10.67 -10.00
C THR A 17 -8.30 12.19 -9.64
N PRO A 18 -7.79 13.24 -10.33
CA PRO A 18 -8.10 14.65 -9.95
C PRO A 18 -9.28 15.31 -10.65
N THR A 19 -9.27 15.22 -11.99
CA THR A 19 -10.21 15.79 -12.98
C THR A 19 -11.46 14.93 -13.31
N GLY A 20 -11.33 13.80 -14.07
CA GLY A 20 -12.39 12.78 -14.42
C GLY A 20 -12.05 11.28 -14.21
N THR A 21 -13.01 10.33 -14.32
CA THR A 21 -12.96 8.82 -14.17
C THR A 21 -12.78 8.12 -12.79
N VAL A 22 -13.42 6.94 -12.60
CA VAL A 22 -13.15 5.89 -11.55
C VAL A 22 -12.47 4.66 -12.20
N THR A 23 -12.97 3.42 -11.95
CA THR A 23 -12.28 2.28 -11.30
C THR A 23 -13.12 1.56 -10.18
N ILE A 24 -13.95 0.58 -10.53
CA ILE A 24 -14.91 -0.10 -9.63
C ILE A 24 -14.33 -1.45 -9.16
N LEU A 25 -14.53 -1.92 -7.91
CA LEU A 25 -13.51 -2.76 -7.26
C LEU A 25 -13.83 -4.10 -6.53
N LEU A 26 -15.06 -4.37 -6.09
CA LEU A 26 -15.62 -5.68 -5.62
C LEU A 26 -17.04 -5.44 -5.12
N SER A 27 -17.72 -6.56 -4.90
CA SER A 27 -18.85 -6.62 -3.99
C SER A 27 -19.04 -7.84 -3.04
N PHE A 28 -20.06 -7.70 -2.18
CA PHE A 28 -20.50 -8.34 -0.92
C PHE A 28 -21.58 -9.54 -1.01
N ILE A 29 -21.64 -10.66 -0.17
CA ILE A 29 -22.28 -12.07 -0.15
C ILE A 29 -22.92 -12.63 1.26
N TYR A 30 -23.82 -13.64 1.56
CA TYR A 30 -24.26 -14.03 3.01
C TYR A 30 -23.12 -14.66 3.84
N ASN A 31 -23.14 -15.98 3.95
CA ASN A 31 -22.59 -16.73 5.07
C ASN A 31 -21.24 -17.29 4.68
N ILE A 32 -20.69 -16.85 3.56
CA ILE A 32 -19.33 -16.38 3.60
C ILE A 32 -19.41 -14.85 3.84
N THR A 33 -19.92 -13.94 3.00
CA THR A 33 -19.51 -12.52 2.81
C THR A 33 -19.35 -11.29 3.88
N GLY A 34 -20.35 -10.53 4.46
CA GLY A 34 -20.31 -9.15 5.23
C GLY A 34 -20.92 -7.67 4.84
N SER A 35 -22.20 -7.16 5.07
CA SER A 35 -23.29 -6.25 4.33
C SER A 35 -24.00 -4.72 4.63
N ASN A 36 -23.57 -3.46 5.04
CA ASN A 36 -24.43 -2.17 5.25
C ASN A 36 -23.81 -0.70 5.24
N PRO A 37 -22.48 -0.44 5.14
CA PRO A 37 -21.55 0.53 5.80
C PRO A 37 -22.04 1.73 6.54
N GLN A 38 -21.08 2.48 7.06
CA GLN A 38 -20.87 3.82 7.63
C GLN A 38 -19.34 3.89 7.68
N GLY A 39 -18.75 4.97 8.18
CA GLY A 39 -17.33 5.09 8.47
C GLY A 39 -16.33 4.93 7.33
N SER A 40 -15.09 5.42 7.47
CA SER A 40 -14.06 5.53 6.44
C SER A 40 -13.37 4.41 5.71
N LEU A 41 -12.23 4.69 5.09
CA LEU A 41 -11.04 4.25 5.77
C LEU A 41 -10.12 5.37 6.25
N VAL A 42 -9.04 5.04 6.97
CA VAL A 42 -7.84 5.91 7.02
C VAL A 42 -6.51 5.15 6.97
N LEU A 43 -5.36 5.79 6.76
CA LEU A 43 -4.06 5.14 6.64
C LEU A 43 -3.24 5.18 7.93
N GLY A 44 -1.97 4.87 7.75
CA GLY A 44 -0.95 4.38 8.67
C GLY A 44 0.21 3.81 7.85
N ARG A 45 0.93 2.81 8.35
CA ARG A 45 2.37 2.58 8.13
C ARG A 45 2.79 1.17 7.62
N ASP A 46 1.91 0.33 7.07
CA ASP A 46 2.24 -1.11 6.86
C ASP A 46 1.85 -1.74 5.52
N GLY A 47 1.46 -0.92 4.54
CA GLY A 47 0.96 -1.35 3.25
C GLY A 47 -0.53 -1.67 3.26
N ASN A 48 -1.10 -2.20 4.35
CA ASN A 48 -2.32 -3.03 4.26
C ASN A 48 -3.68 -2.51 5.09
N PHE A 49 -5.96 -2.24 4.55
CA PHE A 49 -7.29 -1.66 5.00
C PHE A 49 -8.05 -2.32 6.18
N TYR A 50 -8.02 -1.75 7.40
CA TYR A 50 -8.49 -2.27 8.71
C TYR A 50 -10.02 -2.06 9.00
N GLY A 51 -11.10 -2.93 8.86
CA GLY A 51 -12.57 -2.48 8.92
C GLY A 51 -13.89 -3.23 9.37
N MET A 52 -15.09 -2.56 9.26
CA MET A 52 -16.40 -2.76 10.03
C MET A 52 -17.86 -3.10 9.47
N THR A 53 -18.77 -3.88 10.12
CA THR A 53 -20.20 -4.40 9.83
C THR A 53 -21.54 -3.65 10.23
N ARG A 54 -22.82 -4.11 10.01
CA ARG A 54 -24.22 -3.58 10.37
C ARG A 54 -25.43 -4.51 10.66
N ASN A 55 -25.68 -5.69 10.14
CA ASN A 55 -26.97 -6.41 10.33
C ASN A 55 -26.63 -7.89 10.30
N SER A 56 -27.58 -8.81 10.09
CA SER A 56 -27.25 -10.09 9.44
C SER A 56 -26.36 -11.08 10.24
N GLY A 57 -25.72 -12.07 9.57
CA GLY A 57 -24.53 -12.84 9.97
C GLY A 57 -24.44 -13.48 11.36
N ALA A 58 -23.21 -13.65 11.86
CA ALA A 58 -22.74 -14.79 12.63
C ALA A 58 -23.32 -15.31 13.98
N SER A 59 -24.61 -15.64 14.01
CA SER A 59 -25.43 -16.08 15.16
C SER A 59 -26.21 -14.95 15.86
N ALA A 60 -26.64 -13.97 15.07
CA ALA A 60 -27.46 -12.79 15.39
C ALA A 60 -26.82 -11.37 15.31
N TYR A 61 -25.79 -10.91 16.07
CA TYR A 61 -25.33 -9.47 16.12
C TYR A 61 -23.83 -8.85 15.87
N GLY A 62 -22.68 -9.48 15.43
CA GLY A 62 -21.67 -9.04 14.31
C GLY A 62 -20.14 -9.49 14.17
N THR A 63 -19.34 -9.05 13.11
CA THR A 63 -17.89 -9.19 12.47
C THR A 63 -16.75 -8.12 12.42
N ILE A 64 -15.47 -8.54 12.22
CA ILE A 64 -14.45 -7.59 11.72
C ILE A 64 -13.34 -8.20 10.70
N PHE A 65 -12.61 -7.44 9.80
CA PHE A 65 -11.96 -7.88 8.49
C PHE A 65 -11.13 -6.91 7.48
N LYS A 66 -10.12 -7.33 6.61
CA LYS A 66 -9.16 -6.39 5.84
C LYS A 66 -9.08 -6.11 4.32
N VAL A 67 -8.75 -7.07 3.43
CA VAL A 67 -8.25 -6.86 2.04
C VAL A 67 -6.73 -6.66 1.82
N THR A 68 -6.16 -7.16 0.72
CA THR A 68 -4.88 -6.72 0.11
C THR A 68 -5.09 -5.44 -0.69
N PRO A 69 -4.10 -4.55 -0.76
CA PRO A 69 -3.95 -3.54 -1.81
C PRO A 69 -4.13 -4.08 -3.26
N ASN A 70 -4.04 -5.39 -3.46
CA ASN A 70 -4.23 -6.07 -4.74
C ASN A 70 -5.28 -7.21 -4.84
N GLY A 71 -6.09 -7.61 -3.83
CA GLY A 71 -7.35 -8.34 -4.13
C GLY A 71 -8.04 -9.32 -3.16
N ALA A 72 -7.62 -9.52 -1.91
CA ALA A 72 -7.95 -10.73 -1.13
C ALA A 72 -7.93 -10.52 0.41
N PHE A 73 -8.57 -11.35 1.24
CA PHE A 73 -8.98 -10.95 2.61
C PHE A 73 -9.19 -12.14 3.56
N THR A 74 -8.94 -11.95 4.86
CA THR A 74 -9.49 -12.79 5.93
C THR A 74 -10.39 -12.00 6.91
N LEU A 75 -11.50 -12.59 7.32
CA LEU A 75 -12.26 -12.27 8.52
C LEU A 75 -11.46 -12.51 9.77
N LEU A 76 -11.63 -11.69 10.81
CA LEU A 76 -11.27 -12.16 12.14
C LEU A 76 -12.02 -11.50 13.29
N ARG A 77 -13.34 -11.67 13.34
CA ARG A 77 -13.95 -12.46 14.43
C ARG A 77 -15.45 -12.33 14.41
N ASN A 78 -16.00 -12.98 15.42
CA ASN A 78 -17.33 -13.01 15.99
C ASN A 78 -17.47 -12.30 17.37
N LEU A 79 -18.31 -11.27 17.53
CA LEU A 79 -18.57 -10.68 18.87
C LEU A 79 -19.93 -11.13 19.34
N ASN A 80 -20.01 -11.40 20.64
CA ASN A 80 -20.64 -12.56 21.23
C ASN A 80 -22.05 -12.35 21.79
N GLY A 81 -22.33 -12.20 23.08
CA GLY A 81 -23.69 -12.05 23.63
C GLY A 81 -23.86 -12.32 25.13
N ALA A 82 -22.86 -12.95 25.76
CA ALA A 82 -22.72 -13.13 27.19
C ALA A 82 -21.54 -12.34 27.81
N ILE A 83 -20.74 -11.58 27.01
CA ILE A 83 -19.48 -10.99 27.53
C ILE A 83 -19.23 -9.47 27.27
N ASP A 84 -19.27 -8.96 26.04
CA ASP A 84 -19.17 -7.56 25.60
C ASP A 84 -19.98 -6.76 24.34
N GLY A 85 -21.20 -6.91 23.67
CA GLY A 85 -21.50 -6.51 22.18
C GLY A 85 -22.89 -6.17 21.44
N ARG A 86 -22.93 -6.13 20.06
CA ARG A 86 -24.03 -5.97 18.98
C ARG A 86 -23.69 -5.14 17.64
N ASN A 87 -24.54 -4.62 16.70
CA ASN A 87 -24.95 -3.17 16.37
C ASN A 87 -24.33 -1.80 15.73
N PRO A 88 -23.06 -1.66 15.29
CA PRO A 88 -22.17 -0.57 14.67
C PRO A 88 -22.49 0.59 13.63
N SER A 89 -21.49 1.44 13.18
CA SER A 89 -21.38 2.73 12.34
C SER A 89 -19.92 3.30 12.18
N GLY A 90 -19.60 4.51 11.65
CA GLY A 90 -18.34 5.31 11.90
C GLY A 90 -16.92 4.79 11.47
N ASN A 91 -15.90 5.62 11.24
CA ASN A 91 -14.59 5.36 10.54
C ASN A 91 -13.66 4.27 11.13
N LEU A 92 -12.32 4.39 11.00
CA LEU A 92 -11.14 3.89 11.72
C LEU A 92 -9.90 4.73 11.24
N VAL A 93 -8.94 5.13 12.12
CA VAL A 93 -7.67 5.88 11.85
C VAL A 93 -6.40 5.28 12.55
N GLN A 94 -5.13 5.79 12.39
CA GLN A 94 -3.83 5.23 12.93
C GLN A 94 -3.01 6.02 13.99
N GLY A 95 -1.69 6.26 13.92
CA GLY A 95 -0.90 6.90 15.00
C GLY A 95 0.04 6.08 15.94
N THR A 96 0.55 6.57 17.09
CA THR A 96 1.88 6.11 17.65
C THR A 96 2.14 4.74 18.34
N ASP A 97 1.19 3.93 18.87
CA ASP A 97 1.50 2.76 19.75
C ASP A 97 1.89 1.46 19.05
N GLY A 98 1.63 1.31 17.76
CA GLY A 98 1.62 0.02 17.07
C GLY A 98 0.45 -0.90 17.44
N ASN A 99 0.02 -0.83 18.70
CA ASN A 99 -1.10 -1.53 19.36
C ASN A 99 -2.49 -0.62 19.26
N PHE A 100 -4.62 -0.89 18.23
CA PHE A 100 -5.86 -0.14 17.60
C PHE A 100 -7.24 0.02 18.38
N TYR A 101 -8.38 0.62 17.92
CA TYR A 101 -9.11 1.70 18.69
C TYR A 101 -10.69 2.02 18.79
N GLY A 102 -11.76 1.37 18.24
CA GLY A 102 -13.12 2.00 18.01
C GLY A 102 -14.46 1.76 18.76
N MET A 103 -15.58 2.25 18.17
CA MET A 103 -16.85 2.67 18.86
C MET A 103 -17.85 1.60 19.38
N THR A 104 -19.24 1.75 19.50
CA THR A 104 -20.33 0.89 20.19
C THR A 104 -21.97 0.89 20.04
N GLU A 105 -22.94 1.29 19.10
CA GLU A 105 -24.46 0.84 18.92
C GLU A 105 -25.62 0.55 20.05
N THR A 106 -25.70 -0.57 20.83
CA THR A 106 -26.75 -1.62 21.30
C THR A 106 -26.24 -2.87 22.11
N GLY A 107 -26.58 -3.13 23.37
CA GLY A 107 -25.65 -4.03 24.09
C GLY A 107 -25.64 -4.17 25.58
N GLY A 108 -24.44 -4.55 26.06
CA GLY A 108 -23.96 -4.96 27.39
C GLY A 108 -24.49 -4.39 28.69
N ARG A 109 -23.60 -4.11 29.69
CA ARG A 109 -23.89 -4.23 31.15
C ARG A 109 -25.34 -3.97 31.49
N ASN A 110 -25.88 -2.85 31.01
CA ASN A 110 -27.30 -2.73 30.94
C ASN A 110 -27.82 -1.91 29.72
N ASN A 111 -27.93 -2.46 28.52
CA ASN A 111 -28.78 -1.90 27.46
C ASN A 111 -28.40 -0.53 26.84
N TYR A 112 -27.36 0.21 27.28
CA TYR A 112 -26.74 1.51 26.82
C TYR A 112 -25.22 1.89 26.24
N GLY A 113 -24.15 1.02 26.09
CA GLY A 113 -22.89 0.92 25.22
C GLY A 113 -21.73 -0.10 25.63
N THR A 114 -20.73 -0.61 24.80
CA THR A 114 -19.42 -1.43 25.07
C THR A 114 -18.15 -0.63 25.37
N ILE A 115 -16.86 -0.99 25.02
CA ILE A 115 -15.56 -0.38 24.48
C ILE A 115 -14.36 -1.20 25.07
N PHE A 116 -13.34 -2.00 24.60
CA PHE A 116 -12.43 -2.55 23.52
C PHE A 116 -10.86 -2.18 23.41
N LYS A 117 -10.04 -1.97 22.31
CA LYS A 117 -8.52 -2.12 21.85
C LYS A 117 -8.53 -2.35 20.32
N ILE A 118 -7.52 -3.02 19.74
CA ILE A 118 -7.63 -4.15 18.78
C ILE A 118 -6.32 -4.55 18.08
N SER A 119 -6.03 -5.83 17.73
CA SER A 119 -4.69 -6.42 17.54
C SER A 119 -4.07 -6.61 16.16
N SER A 120 -2.74 -6.44 16.11
CA SER A 120 -1.77 -6.84 15.06
C SER A 120 -1.63 -8.35 14.87
N ALA A 121 -2.04 -9.12 15.88
CA ALA A 121 -1.99 -10.57 15.92
C ALA A 121 -3.37 -11.22 16.11
N GLY A 122 -4.00 -11.09 17.28
CA GLY A 122 -5.08 -12.04 17.59
C GLY A 122 -5.83 -12.01 18.94
N SER A 123 -5.59 -11.10 19.91
CA SER A 123 -6.18 -11.22 21.28
C SER A 123 -6.60 -9.90 21.94
N PHE A 124 -7.28 -9.86 23.13
CA PHE A 124 -8.24 -8.78 23.47
C PHE A 124 -8.45 -8.23 24.94
N THR A 125 -8.12 -6.92 25.17
CA THR A 125 -8.27 -5.83 26.23
C THR A 125 -9.63 -4.94 26.13
N ILE A 126 -10.35 -4.38 27.17
CA ILE A 126 -11.64 -3.53 27.18
C ILE A 126 -11.34 -2.17 27.77
N LEU A 127 -12.30 -1.30 28.14
CA LEU A 127 -12.17 -0.59 29.42
C LEU A 127 -13.48 -0.05 30.09
N LYS A 128 -14.33 -0.95 30.67
CA LYS A 128 -15.31 -0.73 31.81
C LYS A 128 -16.79 -1.01 31.50
N HIS A 129 -17.70 -0.06 31.79
CA HIS A 129 -19.16 -0.17 31.62
C HIS A 129 -19.81 1.22 31.92
N LEU A 130 -20.49 2.03 31.07
CA LEU A 130 -21.05 3.43 31.27
C LEU A 130 -22.59 3.51 31.33
N ASP A 131 -23.28 4.64 31.65
CA ASP A 131 -24.58 4.60 32.42
C ASP A 131 -25.77 5.71 32.34
N ASN A 132 -26.84 5.70 33.21
CA ASN A 132 -28.03 6.65 33.31
C ASN A 132 -28.11 7.98 34.23
N THR A 133 -27.16 8.43 35.11
CA THR A 133 -26.82 9.87 35.52
C THR A 133 -25.39 10.76 35.45
N ILE A 134 -24.11 10.84 34.88
CA ILE A 134 -22.86 10.14 34.24
C ILE A 134 -22.58 10.03 32.55
N GLY A 135 -23.02 9.12 31.50
CA GLY A 135 -23.08 8.87 29.92
C GLY A 135 -23.41 7.46 29.00
N SER A 136 -23.59 7.20 27.55
CA SER A 136 -24.30 6.09 26.42
C SER A 136 -24.31 5.88 24.74
N TYR A 137 -25.33 5.98 23.75
CA TYR A 137 -25.50 5.64 22.21
C TYR A 137 -24.69 6.13 20.86
N PRO A 138 -23.40 5.91 20.49
CA PRO A 138 -22.83 6.38 19.20
C PRO A 138 -23.34 5.96 17.80
N LYS A 139 -22.89 6.66 16.72
CA LYS A 139 -23.01 6.27 15.27
C LYS A 139 -21.83 6.81 14.40
N GLY A 140 -20.60 6.77 14.93
CA GLY A 140 -19.42 7.54 14.49
C GLY A 140 -18.05 7.09 15.02
N SER A 141 -17.02 7.91 14.79
CA SER A 141 -15.61 7.55 14.48
C SER A 141 -14.44 7.70 15.51
N LEU A 142 -13.15 8.12 15.25
CA LEU A 142 -11.84 8.27 16.07
C LEU A 142 -10.47 8.65 15.37
N VAL A 143 -9.65 9.56 15.91
CA VAL A 143 -8.29 9.89 15.40
C VAL A 143 -7.24 10.42 16.45
N GLU A 144 -5.97 10.83 16.09
CA GLU A 144 -4.67 10.78 16.90
C GLU A 144 -4.46 11.95 17.95
N GLY A 145 -3.28 12.49 18.44
CA GLY A 145 -3.21 13.56 19.55
C GLY A 145 -2.05 14.65 19.74
N ALA A 146 -2.15 15.72 20.64
CA ALA A 146 -1.13 16.65 21.32
C ALA A 146 -0.46 16.27 22.70
N ASP A 147 -0.58 17.03 23.80
CA ASP A 147 0.06 16.82 25.14
C ASP A 147 -0.05 15.46 25.95
N GLY A 148 -0.16 14.26 25.35
CA GLY A 148 0.09 12.93 26.00
C GLY A 148 -1.04 11.88 26.21
N ASN A 149 -2.29 12.07 25.75
CA ASN A 149 -3.52 11.75 26.50
C ASN A 149 -4.84 11.47 25.66
N PHE A 150 -5.63 10.35 25.60
CA PHE A 150 -6.45 9.91 24.37
C PHE A 150 -8.01 9.52 24.30
N TYR A 151 -8.96 10.32 23.71
CA TYR A 151 -10.36 10.55 24.21
C TYR A 151 -11.63 10.94 23.30
N GLY A 152 -12.93 10.58 23.57
CA GLY A 152 -14.18 11.07 22.80
C GLY A 152 -15.65 11.02 23.45
N MET A 153 -16.67 11.77 22.90
CA MET A 153 -18.08 11.51 22.30
C MET A 153 -19.49 11.32 23.05
N ALA A 154 -20.77 11.23 22.45
CA ALA A 154 -22.23 11.01 23.03
C ALA A 154 -23.79 11.35 22.56
N TYR A 155 -24.76 10.40 22.23
CA TYR A 155 -26.25 10.23 21.77
C TYR A 155 -27.73 10.23 22.47
N GLN A 156 -28.14 10.28 23.76
CA GLN A 156 -29.53 10.16 24.39
C GLN A 156 -29.62 10.11 25.92
N GLY A 157 -28.93 11.05 26.53
CA GLY A 157 -29.03 11.37 27.92
C GLY A 157 -27.78 12.07 28.37
N GLY A 158 -27.69 12.46 29.62
CA GLY A 158 -27.01 13.66 30.05
C GLY A 158 -28.06 14.67 30.38
N THR A 159 -27.69 15.73 31.09
CA THR A 159 -28.56 16.30 32.12
C THR A 159 -30.03 16.50 31.76
N ASN A 160 -30.43 16.73 30.50
CA ASN A 160 -31.85 16.61 30.15
C ASN A 160 -32.20 15.97 28.78
N ASN A 161 -31.43 14.97 28.38
CA ASN A 161 -31.79 14.06 27.28
C ASN A 161 -31.87 14.63 25.85
N TYR A 162 -31.15 15.71 25.48
CA TYR A 162 -30.81 16.00 24.07
C TYR A 162 -29.35 16.26 23.44
N GLY A 163 -28.16 16.01 24.09
CA GLY A 163 -26.76 15.60 23.59
C GLY A 163 -25.76 15.03 24.69
N THR A 164 -24.48 14.58 24.60
CA THR A 164 -23.38 14.98 25.60
C THR A 164 -22.03 15.30 25.03
N ILE A 165 -20.83 14.95 25.59
CA ILE A 165 -19.42 14.69 25.09
C ILE A 165 -18.44 14.55 26.33
N PHE A 166 -17.44 13.61 26.38
CA PHE A 166 -16.51 13.35 27.54
C PHE A 166 -14.94 13.16 27.39
N ARG A 167 -14.16 12.14 27.87
CA ARG A 167 -12.66 11.99 27.67
C ARG A 167 -11.92 10.68 28.12
N ILE A 168 -11.09 9.96 27.31
CA ILE A 168 -10.29 8.76 27.75
C ILE A 168 -8.80 8.50 27.35
N THR A 169 -8.22 7.29 27.59
CA THR A 169 -6.76 7.13 27.81
C THR A 169 -6.05 5.77 27.64
N PRO A 170 -4.72 5.76 27.36
CA PRO A 170 -3.76 4.66 27.59
C PRO A 170 -3.94 3.68 28.75
N LYS A 171 -4.67 3.97 29.85
CA LYS A 171 -4.64 3.14 31.07
C LYS A 171 -5.94 2.85 31.86
N GLY A 172 -6.64 3.81 32.49
CA GLY A 172 -7.60 3.49 33.59
C GLY A 172 -8.92 4.27 33.91
N VAL A 173 -9.26 5.51 33.45
CA VAL A 173 -10.34 6.35 34.12
C VAL A 173 -11.08 7.45 33.23
N PHE A 174 -12.16 8.16 33.71
CA PHE A 174 -12.67 9.55 33.34
C PHE A 174 -13.71 10.25 34.34
N THR A 175 -14.17 11.54 34.17
CA THR A 175 -15.34 12.40 34.77
C THR A 175 -15.94 13.70 33.99
N VAL A 176 -16.88 13.66 33.00
CA VAL A 176 -17.31 14.65 31.88
C VAL A 176 -16.46 15.74 31.20
N ARG A 177 -16.70 15.88 29.88
CA ARG A 177 -16.37 16.87 28.82
C ARG A 177 -17.29 18.10 28.59
N ARG A 178 -18.60 18.11 28.87
CA ARG A 178 -19.42 19.26 29.37
C ARG A 178 -20.95 18.93 29.39
N HIS A 179 -21.88 19.83 28.99
CA HIS A 179 -23.32 19.91 29.24
C HIS A 179 -24.39 20.74 28.30
N LEU A 180 -24.57 20.66 26.95
CA LEU A 180 -25.48 21.44 26.01
C LEU A 180 -26.98 21.51 26.46
N ASP A 181 -27.76 22.54 26.07
CA ASP A 181 -29.26 22.56 26.13
C ASP A 181 -29.79 22.02 24.87
N LEU A 182 -31.14 21.89 24.90
CA LEU A 182 -33.37 21.82 23.08
C LEU A 182 -33.86 23.08 22.09
N SER A 183 -34.05 24.36 22.54
CA SER A 183 -34.24 25.71 21.92
C SER A 183 -33.13 26.84 21.83
N THR A 184 -31.88 26.89 22.42
CA THR A 184 -31.00 28.15 22.48
C THR A 184 -29.54 28.53 21.86
N THR A 185 -28.56 27.88 21.13
CA THR A 185 -27.40 26.97 21.49
C THR A 185 -26.76 25.80 20.55
N GLY A 186 -27.45 24.73 19.96
CA GLY A 186 -27.21 23.23 19.54
C GLY A 186 -27.44 21.78 20.35
N GLY A 187 -27.15 20.49 19.90
CA GLY A 187 -27.90 19.14 20.30
C GLY A 187 -27.43 17.50 20.28
N ARG A 188 -27.71 16.24 19.63
CA ARG A 188 -28.22 15.24 18.45
C ARG A 188 -27.38 14.51 17.24
N PRO A 189 -26.11 13.96 17.14
CA PRO A 189 -25.47 13.09 16.06
C PRO A 189 -25.54 11.58 15.63
N TYR A 190 -25.02 11.34 14.43
CA TYR A 190 -24.10 10.21 14.18
C TYR A 190 -22.64 10.77 14.29
N GLY A 191 -21.51 10.08 14.23
CA GLY A 191 -20.16 10.72 14.05
C GLY A 191 -19.33 11.41 15.20
N SER A 192 -18.29 12.25 14.85
CA SER A 192 -16.82 12.07 15.19
C SER A 192 -15.50 13.09 15.05
N LEU A 193 -15.13 14.22 15.70
CA LEU A 193 -13.78 14.99 15.73
C LEU A 193 -12.46 14.78 14.81
N VAL A 194 -11.66 15.87 14.44
CA VAL A 194 -10.42 16.21 13.51
C VAL A 194 -9.31 16.69 14.35
N LYS A 195 -8.02 16.48 14.04
CA LYS A 195 -7.04 17.57 14.12
C LYS A 195 -6.66 18.22 12.82
N ALA A 196 -7.47 19.15 12.38
CA ALA A 196 -7.00 20.22 11.55
C ALA A 196 -5.98 21.09 12.24
N THR A 197 -5.82 22.36 11.85
CA THR A 197 -4.45 22.84 12.00
C THR A 197 -4.29 24.37 12.25
N ASN A 198 -4.00 24.75 13.54
CA ASN A 198 -3.67 25.95 14.40
C ASN A 198 -3.49 25.65 15.97
N GLY A 199 -4.17 24.68 16.63
CA GLY A 199 -3.97 24.12 18.01
C GLY A 199 -5.14 23.35 18.72
N ASN A 200 -6.37 23.39 18.18
CA ASN A 200 -7.64 23.66 18.90
C ASN A 200 -8.86 22.71 18.54
N PHE A 201 -9.58 21.86 19.36
CA PHE A 201 -10.38 20.60 19.03
C PHE A 201 -11.94 20.62 18.67
N TYR A 202 -12.61 20.18 17.52
CA TYR A 202 -14.07 20.57 17.21
C TYR A 202 -15.14 20.12 16.03
N GLY A 203 -16.51 19.93 16.19
CA GLY A 203 -17.56 19.30 15.23
C GLY A 203 -19.01 19.86 14.75
N MET A 204 -20.23 19.23 14.85
CA MET A 204 -21.54 19.50 14.06
C MET A 204 -22.86 19.80 14.87
N THR A 205 -24.16 19.75 14.35
CA THR A 205 -25.49 19.78 15.13
C THR A 205 -27.00 19.42 14.58
N TYR A 206 -27.82 18.26 14.67
CA TYR A 206 -29.08 17.55 14.03
C TYR A 206 -30.64 17.72 13.98
N GLN A 207 -31.51 18.15 14.91
CA GLN A 207 -32.99 17.89 14.73
C GLN A 207 -34.09 18.79 15.36
N GLY A 208 -34.20 20.09 15.02
CA GLY A 208 -35.48 20.83 14.88
C GLY A 208 -35.50 22.23 15.49
N GLY A 209 -36.66 22.91 15.44
CA GLY A 209 -37.12 24.01 16.33
C GLY A 209 -36.38 25.37 16.30
N THR A 210 -37.03 26.40 16.84
CA THR A 210 -36.63 27.84 16.97
C THR A 210 -36.14 28.55 15.70
N ASN A 211 -35.19 28.00 14.94
CA ASN A 211 -35.34 27.98 13.49
C ASN A 211 -35.28 26.51 12.99
N GLY A 212 -34.13 25.82 13.11
CA GLY A 212 -34.20 24.36 13.31
C GLY A 212 -33.88 23.38 12.18
N TYR A 213 -32.92 23.66 11.28
CA TYR A 213 -32.34 22.72 10.30
C TYR A 213 -30.77 22.68 10.09
N GLY A 214 -29.89 23.19 11.01
CA GLY A 214 -28.44 22.88 11.28
C GLY A 214 -27.58 23.80 12.20
N THR A 215 -26.32 23.43 12.55
CA THR A 215 -25.09 24.21 13.00
C THR A 215 -23.84 23.34 13.33
N ILE A 216 -22.74 23.93 13.81
CA ILE A 216 -21.37 23.43 13.70
C ILE A 216 -20.55 23.95 14.92
N PHE A 217 -19.78 23.06 15.56
CA PHE A 217 -18.59 23.20 16.44
C PHE A 217 -17.61 24.41 16.41
N ARG A 218 -16.44 24.13 17.01
CA ARG A 218 -15.24 24.85 17.51
C ARG A 218 -14.96 24.42 18.97
N MET A 219 -13.74 24.28 19.47
CA MET A 219 -13.38 23.80 20.84
C MET A 219 -11.88 23.63 20.94
N THR A 220 -11.34 23.17 22.05
CA THR A 220 -9.96 23.44 22.42
C THR A 220 -9.21 22.25 22.95
N PRO A 221 -7.91 22.41 23.21
CA PRO A 221 -7.31 21.67 24.27
C PRO A 221 -7.94 21.62 25.65
N SER A 222 -8.66 22.62 26.19
CA SER A 222 -8.73 22.74 27.66
C SER A 222 -10.05 23.13 28.33
N GLY A 223 -10.85 24.08 27.85
CA GLY A 223 -12.04 24.54 28.60
C GLY A 223 -13.33 25.05 27.94
N THR A 224 -13.51 25.31 26.63
CA THR A 224 -14.76 26.04 26.18
C THR A 224 -15.16 25.99 24.68
N PHE A 225 -16.24 26.74 24.33
CA PHE A 225 -16.89 26.88 23.00
C PHE A 225 -17.87 28.13 22.85
N THR A 226 -18.47 28.48 21.68
CA THR A 226 -19.32 29.70 21.29
C THR A 226 -19.81 29.80 19.76
N VAL A 227 -20.90 29.21 19.23
CA VAL A 227 -21.15 29.00 17.73
C VAL A 227 -21.41 30.19 16.76
N LEU A 228 -21.66 29.96 15.44
CA LEU A 228 -20.90 30.52 14.30
C LEU A 228 -21.63 31.15 13.02
N ARG A 229 -22.71 31.94 13.02
CA ARG A 229 -23.48 32.44 11.79
C ARG A 229 -24.05 31.36 10.88
N ASN A 230 -25.29 31.55 10.50
CA ASN A 230 -26.24 30.48 10.63
C ASN A 230 -27.07 30.22 9.30
N LEU A 231 -27.16 28.99 8.76
CA LEU A 231 -27.91 28.36 7.62
C LEU A 231 -29.47 28.26 7.75
N SER A 232 -30.22 27.62 6.78
CA SER A 232 -31.73 27.50 6.55
C SER A 232 -32.34 26.24 5.87
N TYR A 233 -33.66 26.26 5.58
CA TYR A 233 -34.35 25.43 4.57
C TYR A 233 -34.88 26.17 3.26
N THR A 234 -34.56 27.44 2.87
CA THR A 234 -35.11 28.13 1.64
C THR A 234 -34.25 28.51 0.38
N SER A 235 -32.99 29.01 0.42
CA SER A 235 -32.02 29.25 -0.70
C SER A 235 -30.71 28.37 -0.89
N ASP A 236 -30.22 27.48 0.02
CA ASP A 236 -28.88 26.76 0.06
C ASP A 236 -28.43 25.52 1.03
N GLY A 237 -29.12 24.79 1.95
CA GLY A 237 -28.76 23.56 2.78
C GLY A 237 -29.02 23.43 4.34
N ALA A 238 -29.04 22.21 4.94
CA ALA A 238 -29.71 21.78 6.24
C ALA A 238 -29.69 20.27 6.86
N ASN A 239 -28.98 19.76 7.95
CA ASN A 239 -29.26 18.37 8.60
C ASN A 239 -28.26 17.18 9.16
N PRO A 240 -26.90 16.92 9.03
CA PRO A 240 -26.01 15.65 9.10
C PRO A 240 -26.36 14.20 9.60
N GLN A 241 -25.52 13.21 9.17
CA GLN A 241 -25.20 11.84 9.70
C GLN A 241 -23.85 11.33 9.14
N GLY A 242 -22.77 12.09 9.28
CA GLY A 242 -21.44 11.76 8.75
C GLY A 242 -20.51 12.98 8.89
N ASP A 243 -19.27 12.89 8.48
CA ASP A 243 -18.06 13.18 9.20
C ASP A 243 -17.36 14.56 9.06
N LEU A 244 -16.06 14.71 8.70
CA LEU A 244 -15.27 15.99 8.43
C LEU A 244 -13.76 15.69 8.35
N THR A 245 -12.79 16.63 8.27
CA THR A 245 -11.29 16.49 8.30
C THR A 245 -10.55 17.84 8.04
N GLN A 246 -9.24 18.07 8.24
CA GLN A 246 -8.49 19.10 7.48
C GLN A 246 -7.82 18.56 6.24
N GLY A 247 -7.44 19.47 5.36
CA GLY A 247 -6.57 19.32 4.25
C GLY A 247 -5.65 20.45 3.88
N THR A 248 -5.08 20.30 2.69
CA THR A 248 -3.82 20.91 2.28
C THR A 248 -3.67 21.51 0.82
N ASP A 249 -4.56 21.81 -0.15
CA ASP A 249 -4.28 22.85 -1.25
C ASP A 249 -4.67 24.37 -1.02
N GLY A 250 -4.57 24.88 0.22
CA GLY A 250 -4.82 26.27 0.69
C GLY A 250 -6.11 26.66 1.50
N ASN A 251 -7.12 25.80 1.66
CA ASN A 251 -8.54 26.16 1.91
C ASN A 251 -9.33 25.20 2.93
N PHE A 252 -10.60 25.34 3.34
CA PHE A 252 -11.22 24.53 4.46
C PHE A 252 -12.75 24.12 4.21
N TYR A 253 -13.33 22.87 4.09
CA TYR A 253 -14.67 22.58 3.40
C TYR A 253 -15.53 21.18 3.55
N GLY A 254 -16.92 20.98 3.72
CA GLY A 254 -17.72 19.63 3.91
C GLY A 254 -19.19 19.10 3.45
N LEU A 255 -19.51 17.75 3.43
CA LEU A 255 -20.72 17.01 2.86
C LEU A 255 -22.13 17.22 3.50
N THR A 256 -23.36 17.04 2.85
CA THR A 256 -24.88 17.17 3.25
C THR A 256 -26.23 16.34 2.77
N TYR A 257 -27.19 15.67 3.58
CA TYR A 257 -28.54 14.87 3.40
C TYR A 257 -30.08 15.30 3.69
N THR A 258 -30.63 16.49 3.93
CA THR A 258 -32.04 16.81 3.61
C THR A 258 -32.04 18.08 2.81
N GLY A 259 -32.56 17.94 1.60
CA GLY A 259 -32.78 18.89 0.53
C GLY A 259 -31.96 20.17 0.36
N GLY A 260 -32.51 20.93 -0.57
CA GLY A 260 -31.86 21.79 -1.51
C GLY A 260 -32.53 21.81 -2.85
N THR A 261 -31.87 22.37 -3.85
CA THR A 261 -32.49 23.25 -4.87
C THR A 261 -33.71 22.62 -5.49
N ASN A 262 -33.72 21.28 -5.64
CA ASN A 262 -34.87 20.47 -5.98
C ASN A 262 -35.13 19.31 -4.99
N SER A 263 -34.15 18.87 -4.16
CA SER A 263 -34.32 18.25 -2.80
C SER A 263 -33.63 16.91 -2.47
N TYR A 264 -32.82 16.31 -3.36
CA TYR A 264 -31.95 15.14 -3.08
C TYR A 264 -30.41 15.15 -3.43
N GLY A 265 -29.62 16.24 -3.63
CA GLY A 265 -28.21 16.50 -3.11
C GLY A 265 -27.46 17.76 -3.61
N THR A 266 -26.32 18.21 -3.07
CA THR A 266 -25.64 19.55 -3.30
C THR A 266 -24.16 19.65 -2.86
N ILE A 267 -23.63 20.85 -2.44
CA ILE A 267 -22.27 21.26 -1.95
C ILE A 267 -22.10 22.65 -1.37
N PHE A 268 -21.21 22.63 -0.38
CA PHE A 268 -20.88 23.52 0.72
C PHE A 268 -19.45 24.10 0.44
N LYS A 269 -18.80 24.94 1.28
CA LYS A 269 -17.37 25.47 1.22
C LYS A 269 -17.07 26.03 2.68
N MET A 270 -15.87 26.13 3.30
CA MET A 270 -15.62 26.60 4.74
C MET A 270 -14.40 27.52 4.95
N THR A 271 -14.11 27.90 6.19
CA THR A 271 -12.98 28.75 6.57
C THR A 271 -12.54 28.56 8.05
N PRO A 272 -11.37 29.08 8.45
CA PRO A 272 -11.13 29.52 9.82
C PRO A 272 -11.85 30.78 10.28
N GLY A 273 -11.70 31.88 9.56
CA GLY A 273 -12.28 33.19 9.90
C GLY A 273 -13.80 33.20 10.04
N GLY A 274 -14.54 33.39 8.93
CA GLY A 274 -16.01 33.56 8.97
C GLY A 274 -17.01 33.33 7.80
N THR A 275 -16.94 32.39 6.81
CA THR A 275 -17.96 32.35 5.68
C THR A 275 -18.23 31.05 4.81
N TYR A 276 -19.17 31.07 3.78
CA TYR A 276 -19.38 30.20 2.54
C TYR A 276 -20.31 30.75 1.33
N THR A 277 -21.21 30.01 0.56
CA THR A 277 -22.06 30.21 -0.77
C THR A 277 -21.80 29.72 -2.31
N VAL A 278 -21.86 28.43 -2.80
CA VAL A 278 -22.00 27.70 -4.19
C VAL A 278 -21.01 27.84 -5.50
N LEU A 279 -21.02 27.16 -6.71
CA LEU A 279 -20.30 27.54 -8.07
C LEU A 279 -20.75 27.05 -9.58
N ARG A 280 -22.05 26.96 -10.00
CA ARG A 280 -22.87 26.27 -11.12
C ARG A 280 -23.54 24.80 -11.07
N ASN A 281 -24.48 24.44 -10.16
CA ASN A 281 -25.06 23.06 -9.79
C ASN A 281 -25.90 22.23 -10.89
N LEU A 282 -26.69 21.12 -10.72
CA LEU A 282 -26.75 19.83 -9.92
C LEU A 282 -27.89 18.81 -10.41
N ASP A 283 -27.64 17.67 -11.09
CA ASP A 283 -28.53 16.70 -11.85
C ASP A 283 -29.75 15.91 -11.25
N TYR A 284 -30.52 15.18 -12.11
CA TYR A 284 -31.70 14.29 -11.83
C TYR A 284 -31.51 12.88 -12.36
N THR A 285 -30.65 12.70 -13.38
CA THR A 285 -30.72 11.54 -14.29
C THR A 285 -29.35 11.03 -14.89
N ASN A 286 -28.17 11.68 -14.70
CA ASN A 286 -26.78 11.24 -15.10
C ASN A 286 -25.70 10.70 -14.05
N ASP A 287 -25.93 10.76 -12.72
CA ASP A 287 -25.08 10.59 -11.47
C ASP A 287 -25.82 10.06 -10.12
N GLY A 288 -25.78 10.63 -8.84
CA GLY A 288 -26.91 10.47 -7.83
C GLY A 288 -27.24 10.89 -6.33
N ARG A 289 -28.37 10.40 -5.66
CA ARG A 289 -29.33 11.00 -4.59
C ARG A 289 -29.34 10.73 -3.07
N ASN A 290 -29.72 11.65 -2.20
CA ASN A 290 -29.46 11.55 -0.77
C ASN A 290 -28.01 11.10 -0.39
N PRO A 291 -26.88 11.15 -1.19
CA PRO A 291 -25.47 10.79 -0.88
C PRO A 291 -24.87 10.87 0.55
N GLN A 292 -25.52 10.41 1.64
CA GLN A 292 -25.30 10.54 3.11
C GLN A 292 -23.86 10.50 3.72
N GLY A 293 -22.84 10.40 2.89
CA GLY A 293 -21.39 10.19 2.95
C GLY A 293 -20.53 11.03 3.88
N SER A 294 -19.46 11.55 3.27
CA SER A 294 -18.40 12.45 3.72
C SER A 294 -17.36 12.58 2.56
N LEU A 295 -16.33 13.45 2.61
CA LEU A 295 -15.13 13.48 1.72
C LEU A 295 -13.69 13.09 2.27
N VAL A 296 -12.64 12.88 1.40
CA VAL A 296 -11.15 12.78 1.60
C VAL A 296 -10.33 13.11 0.32
N GLN A 297 -9.22 13.87 0.41
CA GLN A 297 -8.49 14.45 -0.75
C GLN A 297 -7.40 13.57 -1.37
N GLY A 298 -7.57 13.09 -2.59
CA GLY A 298 -6.49 12.71 -3.47
C GLY A 298 -5.49 13.84 -3.68
N SER A 299 -4.22 13.57 -3.40
CA SER A 299 -2.98 14.34 -3.59
C SER A 299 -2.82 15.07 -4.92
N ASP A 300 -3.69 14.75 -5.85
CA ASP A 300 -3.88 15.44 -7.11
C ASP A 300 -4.89 16.62 -6.96
N GLY A 301 -5.16 17.01 -5.71
CA GLY A 301 -6.05 18.09 -5.29
C GLY A 301 -7.49 17.66 -4.95
N SER A 302 -7.93 16.42 -5.13
CA SER A 302 -9.33 16.16 -5.51
C SER A 302 -10.08 15.06 -4.72
N PHE A 303 -11.39 14.87 -4.88
CA PHE A 303 -12.27 14.14 -3.93
C PHE A 303 -13.31 13.12 -4.47
N TYR A 304 -13.17 11.84 -4.04
CA TYR A 304 -13.64 10.50 -4.46
C TYR A 304 -14.96 9.93 -3.84
N ALA A 305 -16.07 10.69 -3.97
CA ALA A 305 -17.45 10.68 -3.41
C ALA A 305 -18.43 9.54 -3.76
N MET A 306 -19.63 9.46 -3.13
CA MET A 306 -20.14 8.19 -2.56
C MET A 306 -21.62 7.72 -2.40
N THR A 307 -22.68 8.49 -2.63
CA THR A 307 -23.98 8.04 -3.24
C THR A 307 -24.40 6.54 -3.33
N PRO A 308 -25.42 5.99 -2.64
CA PRO A 308 -26.35 4.77 -2.69
C PRO A 308 -27.67 4.62 -3.57
N ALA A 309 -28.86 4.38 -2.99
CA ALA A 309 -30.23 4.37 -3.60
C ALA A 309 -30.61 5.30 -4.78
N GLY A 310 -31.88 5.20 -5.19
CA GLY A 310 -32.52 5.92 -6.30
C GLY A 310 -33.95 5.42 -6.59
N GLY A 311 -34.30 5.31 -7.88
CA GLY A 311 -35.40 4.55 -8.49
C GLY A 311 -35.13 4.31 -9.99
N LEU A 312 -35.21 3.06 -10.47
CA LEU A 312 -34.71 2.57 -11.79
C LEU A 312 -33.16 2.57 -11.87
N GLY A 313 -32.51 1.40 -11.78
CA GLY A 313 -31.13 1.27 -11.34
C GLY A 313 -31.13 1.07 -9.83
N ASN A 314 -31.11 2.17 -9.08
CA ASN A 314 -31.18 2.29 -7.62
C ASN A 314 -29.84 2.02 -6.89
N ARG A 315 -28.69 2.35 -7.52
CA ARG A 315 -27.46 1.53 -7.40
C ARG A 315 -26.15 2.10 -6.83
N GLY A 316 -26.14 3.31 -6.37
CA GLY A 316 -25.04 3.96 -5.62
C GLY A 316 -23.67 4.30 -6.26
N THR A 317 -23.44 5.60 -6.56
CA THR A 317 -22.32 6.24 -7.25
C THR A 317 -21.02 6.52 -6.53
N ILE A 318 -20.05 6.80 -7.38
CA ILE A 318 -18.72 7.20 -7.09
C ILE A 318 -18.43 8.48 -7.84
N PHE A 319 -17.88 9.52 -7.20
CA PHE A 319 -17.86 10.84 -7.84
C PHE A 319 -16.74 11.81 -7.43
N LYS A 320 -16.55 12.90 -8.18
CA LYS A 320 -15.25 13.59 -8.30
C LYS A 320 -15.16 15.10 -8.44
N VAL A 321 -14.50 15.78 -7.49
CA VAL A 321 -14.14 17.20 -7.71
C VAL A 321 -12.69 17.52 -7.45
N THR A 322 -12.24 18.47 -8.25
CA THR A 322 -11.11 19.38 -8.10
C THR A 322 -11.44 20.56 -7.19
N PRO A 323 -10.44 21.37 -6.79
CA PRO A 323 -10.69 22.55 -5.98
C PRO A 323 -11.79 23.47 -6.52
N ALA A 324 -11.65 23.98 -7.74
CA ALA A 324 -12.49 25.10 -8.19
C ALA A 324 -14.00 24.80 -8.22
N GLY A 325 -14.41 23.53 -8.12
CA GLY A 325 -15.76 23.03 -8.42
C GLY A 325 -15.82 22.24 -9.73
N ALA A 326 -14.67 22.00 -10.39
CA ALA A 326 -14.53 21.26 -11.64
C ALA A 326 -14.31 19.74 -11.42
N TYR A 327 -14.71 18.89 -12.38
CA TYR A 327 -15.85 18.06 -11.97
C TYR A 327 -16.10 16.77 -12.79
N SER A 328 -16.46 15.63 -12.16
CA SER A 328 -16.94 14.43 -12.90
C SER A 328 -17.77 13.35 -12.17
N ILE A 329 -18.47 12.57 -13.01
CA ILE A 329 -18.89 11.17 -12.79
C ILE A 329 -17.98 10.19 -13.52
N LEU A 330 -18.03 8.94 -13.07
CA LEU A 330 -16.82 8.20 -12.95
C LEU A 330 -16.92 6.67 -13.11
N VAL A 331 -17.93 5.98 -12.55
CA VAL A 331 -18.33 4.57 -12.85
C VAL A 331 -19.54 4.15 -12.00
N HIS A 332 -20.27 3.16 -12.53
CA HIS A 332 -21.52 2.63 -11.99
C HIS A 332 -21.36 1.22 -11.42
N PHE A 333 -22.47 0.62 -11.02
CA PHE A 333 -22.48 -0.21 -9.85
C PHE A 333 -23.23 -1.55 -10.15
N PRO A 334 -22.56 -2.75 -10.19
CA PRO A 334 -22.60 -3.70 -11.34
C PRO A 334 -23.74 -4.79 -11.49
N GLU A 335 -23.44 -6.11 -11.53
CA GLU A 335 -24.37 -7.28 -11.74
C GLU A 335 -24.47 -8.36 -10.62
N ALA A 336 -25.38 -9.35 -10.73
CA ALA A 336 -26.09 -10.00 -9.64
C ALA A 336 -25.47 -11.06 -8.66
N ALA A 337 -24.18 -11.41 -8.69
CA ALA A 337 -23.60 -12.31 -7.65
C ALA A 337 -22.67 -11.62 -6.64
N LYS A 338 -22.01 -10.55 -7.07
CA LYS A 338 -20.91 -9.97 -6.31
C LYS A 338 -21.43 -9.28 -5.06
N GLY A 339 -22.35 -8.31 -5.20
CA GLY A 339 -22.95 -7.50 -4.13
C GLY A 339 -23.22 -6.02 -4.54
N GLN A 340 -24.01 -5.25 -3.83
CA GLN A 340 -25.06 -4.33 -4.24
C GLN A 340 -25.67 -3.45 -3.13
N THR A 341 -26.06 -2.19 -3.07
CA THR A 341 -26.54 -1.51 -1.83
C THR A 341 -25.42 -1.35 -0.84
N PRO A 342 -24.75 -0.20 -0.69
CA PRO A 342 -23.38 0.59 1.08
C PRO A 342 -23.36 1.97 1.93
N LEU A 343 -23.42 2.14 3.28
CA LEU A 343 -23.04 3.47 3.86
C LEU A 343 -21.46 3.75 3.74
N GLY A 344 -20.79 4.53 4.59
CA GLY A 344 -19.30 4.63 4.73
C GLY A 344 -18.35 5.13 3.60
N SER A 345 -17.07 5.38 3.95
CA SER A 345 -15.96 6.12 3.29
C SER A 345 -14.85 5.34 2.54
N LEU A 346 -13.70 5.96 2.18
CA LEU A 346 -12.51 5.25 1.68
C LEU A 346 -11.14 5.56 2.38
N ILE A 347 -10.05 4.78 2.13
CA ILE A 347 -8.58 5.09 2.27
C ILE A 347 -7.65 4.22 1.43
N GLN A 348 -6.45 4.76 1.18
CA GLN A 348 -5.57 4.38 0.10
C GLN A 348 -4.23 4.00 0.68
N ALA A 349 -3.83 2.76 0.45
CA ALA A 349 -2.71 2.07 1.09
C ALA A 349 -1.38 2.85 1.17
N SER A 350 -0.42 2.48 2.04
CA SER A 350 1.00 2.85 1.84
C SER A 350 1.68 2.09 0.70
N ASN A 351 0.92 1.24 0.01
CA ASN A 351 1.06 0.86 -1.39
C ASN A 351 -0.28 1.16 -2.12
N GLY A 352 -0.60 2.45 -2.23
CA GLY A 352 -1.45 3.19 -3.20
C GLY A 352 -2.79 2.71 -3.78
N ASN A 353 -3.42 1.67 -3.26
CA ASN A 353 -4.74 1.21 -3.73
C ASN A 353 -5.90 1.71 -2.83
N PHE A 354 -7.14 1.93 -3.30
CA PHE A 354 -8.30 2.62 -2.66
C PHE A 354 -9.44 1.76 -2.09
N TYR A 355 -9.80 1.97 -0.81
CA TYR A 355 -10.59 1.02 -0.04
C TYR A 355 -11.76 1.59 0.78
N GLY A 356 -12.56 0.84 1.58
CA GLY A 356 -13.99 1.14 1.83
C GLY A 356 -14.78 0.15 2.75
N LEU A 357 -16.09 -0.11 2.53
CA LEU A 357 -16.95 -1.25 2.95
C LEU A 357 -18.31 -1.27 2.19
N THR A 358 -19.32 -2.19 2.33
CA THR A 358 -20.65 -2.15 1.56
C THR A 358 -21.97 -2.90 2.00
N SER A 359 -23.19 -2.52 1.49
CA SER A 359 -24.56 -2.51 2.14
C SER A 359 -25.69 -3.57 1.99
N THR A 360 -25.53 -4.69 1.30
CA THR A 360 -26.04 -5.99 1.83
C THR A 360 -25.10 -7.16 1.42
N GLY A 361 -25.48 -8.41 1.11
CA GLY A 361 -24.55 -9.36 0.44
C GLY A 361 -24.93 -10.43 -0.62
N GLY A 362 -24.94 -10.22 -1.93
CA GLY A 362 -24.48 -11.22 -2.94
C GLY A 362 -24.80 -12.71 -2.79
N THR A 363 -23.79 -13.59 -2.89
CA THR A 363 -23.93 -15.08 -2.88
C THR A 363 -24.66 -15.66 -1.66
N TYR A 364 -25.14 -14.86 -0.69
CA TYR A 364 -26.28 -15.26 0.15
C TYR A 364 -27.16 -14.14 0.86
N ASN A 365 -26.68 -12.91 1.16
CA ASN A 365 -27.29 -11.56 1.53
C ASN A 365 -26.57 -10.75 2.68
N TYR A 366 -25.36 -11.15 3.11
CA TYR A 366 -24.70 -10.66 4.35
C TYR A 366 -23.28 -10.01 4.24
N GLY A 367 -22.65 -9.71 3.04
CA GLY A 367 -21.59 -8.78 2.44
C GLY A 367 -20.01 -9.03 2.13
N THR A 368 -18.91 -8.26 2.29
CA THR A 368 -17.41 -8.53 2.01
C THR A 368 -16.52 -7.29 2.41
N ILE A 369 -15.53 -6.83 1.58
CA ILE A 369 -14.69 -5.60 1.45
C ILE A 369 -13.85 -5.63 0.14
N PHE A 370 -13.96 -4.67 -0.80
CA PHE A 370 -13.33 -4.61 -2.16
C PHE A 370 -11.86 -4.18 -2.23
N LYS A 371 -11.22 -4.37 -3.39
CA LYS A 371 -9.83 -3.93 -3.67
C LYS A 371 -9.71 -2.95 -4.81
N LEU A 372 -8.91 -1.89 -4.67
CA LEU A 372 -8.50 -1.16 -5.87
C LEU A 372 -7.44 -1.81 -6.74
N CYS A 373 -7.75 -1.96 -8.03
CA CYS A 373 -6.85 -1.40 -9.05
C CYS A 373 -7.62 -0.65 -10.13
N ASP A 374 -6.97 0.25 -10.89
CA ASP A 374 -7.54 0.98 -12.04
C ASP A 374 -8.57 0.16 -12.84
N GLY A 375 -9.73 0.74 -13.10
CA GLY A 375 -10.89 0.06 -13.69
C GLY A 375 -11.65 -0.91 -12.76
N ALA A 376 -10.96 -1.74 -11.97
CA ALA A 376 -11.22 -3.18 -11.99
C ALA A 376 -11.59 -3.91 -10.67
N TYR A 377 -12.50 -4.88 -10.80
CA TYR A 377 -13.41 -5.38 -9.75
C TYR A 377 -13.13 -6.79 -9.21
N SER A 378 -12.45 -6.93 -8.08
CA SER A 378 -12.02 -8.24 -7.53
C SER A 378 -12.55 -8.53 -6.13
N THR A 379 -13.26 -9.64 -5.95
CA THR A 379 -13.84 -10.08 -4.66
C THR A 379 -12.89 -10.90 -3.79
N VAL A 380 -13.07 -10.80 -2.46
CA VAL A 380 -11.95 -10.70 -1.52
C VAL A 380 -12.07 -11.70 -0.33
N TYR A 381 -13.23 -11.84 0.36
CA TYR A 381 -13.64 -12.80 1.46
C TYR A 381 -14.88 -12.18 2.19
N SER A 382 -15.41 -12.53 3.38
CA SER A 382 -16.09 -13.77 3.89
C SER A 382 -16.60 -13.73 5.36
N LEU A 383 -17.26 -12.65 5.73
CA LEU A 383 -17.96 -12.30 6.99
C LEU A 383 -19.40 -12.86 7.17
N ASN A 384 -19.43 -14.08 7.68
CA ASN A 384 -20.44 -15.14 7.67
C ASN A 384 -21.60 -15.13 8.72
N SER A 385 -22.43 -16.21 8.66
CA SER A 385 -23.52 -16.85 9.47
C SER A 385 -23.31 -17.47 10.88
N GLY A 386 -22.09 -17.82 11.31
CA GLY A 386 -21.79 -18.34 12.66
C GLY A 386 -20.38 -18.10 13.24
N THR A 387 -19.39 -17.62 12.47
CA THR A 387 -17.95 -17.45 12.84
C THR A 387 -17.45 -16.00 12.80
N SER A 388 -18.27 -15.15 12.22
CA SER A 388 -17.98 -13.86 11.64
C SER A 388 -18.93 -12.72 12.05
N GLY A 389 -19.95 -12.43 11.24
CA GLY A 389 -20.89 -11.34 11.39
C GLY A 389 -20.76 -10.28 10.33
N SER A 390 -21.44 -9.16 10.47
CA SER A 390 -22.08 -8.71 9.23
C SER A 390 -22.78 -7.36 9.29
N SER A 391 -23.09 -6.97 8.06
CA SER A 391 -23.65 -5.75 7.53
C SER A 391 -22.94 -4.41 7.40
N PRO A 392 -21.72 -4.05 6.97
CA PRO A 392 -21.01 -2.82 7.32
C PRO A 392 -21.73 -1.64 7.97
N GLN A 393 -21.10 -1.03 8.91
CA GLN A 393 -21.50 0.22 9.49
C GLN A 393 -20.21 0.54 10.19
N GLY A 394 -19.28 1.11 9.39
CA GLY A 394 -18.04 1.74 9.79
C GLY A 394 -16.81 1.57 8.85
N SER A 395 -15.64 2.20 9.13
CA SER A 395 -14.50 2.15 8.18
C SER A 395 -13.77 0.80 8.07
N LEU A 396 -12.94 0.59 7.03
CA LEU A 396 -11.50 0.18 7.16
C LEU A 396 -10.31 1.18 7.60
N LEU A 397 -8.98 0.83 7.62
CA LEU A 397 -7.80 1.75 7.90
C LEU A 397 -6.25 1.30 8.02
N GLN A 398 -5.13 1.71 7.41
CA GLN A 398 -3.73 1.15 7.72
C GLN A 398 -3.02 1.24 9.11
N GLY A 399 -2.13 0.29 9.46
CA GLY A 399 -1.38 0.13 10.73
C GLY A 399 0.13 0.01 10.64
N THR A 400 0.82 -0.58 11.63
CA THR A 400 2.31 -0.62 11.72
C THR A 400 2.96 -1.92 11.27
N ASP A 401 2.14 -2.95 11.10
CA ASP A 401 2.50 -4.32 11.49
C ASP A 401 2.13 -5.36 10.42
N GLY A 402 1.63 -4.87 9.28
CA GLY A 402 1.42 -5.59 8.02
C GLY A 402 -0.02 -6.05 7.81
N ASN A 403 -0.95 -5.54 8.61
CA ASN A 403 -2.21 -6.21 8.94
C ASN A 403 -3.40 -5.42 8.44
N PHE A 404 -4.63 -5.69 8.85
CA PHE A 404 -5.57 -4.60 9.06
C PHE A 404 -6.69 -4.97 10.12
N TYR A 405 -7.43 -4.09 10.87
CA TYR A 405 -8.39 -4.27 12.04
C TYR A 405 -9.74 -3.38 12.12
N GLY A 406 -10.96 -3.63 12.71
CA GLY A 406 -12.31 -3.12 12.18
C GLY A 406 -13.47 -2.48 13.03
N LEU A 407 -14.84 -2.72 12.81
CA LEU A 407 -16.09 -2.83 13.76
C LEU A 407 -17.50 -3.42 13.23
N THR A 408 -18.81 -3.37 13.73
CA THR A 408 -20.03 -4.34 13.32
C THR A 408 -21.68 -4.53 13.56
N TYR A 409 -22.74 -3.86 13.00
CA TYR A 409 -24.25 -3.87 13.39
C TYR A 409 -25.12 -5.18 13.55
N ASN A 410 -24.95 -6.31 12.85
CA ASN A 410 -25.47 -7.61 13.34
C ASN A 410 -24.49 -8.76 12.94
N GLY A 411 -24.70 -10.01 13.41
CA GLY A 411 -23.91 -11.25 13.34
C GLY A 411 -23.36 -12.09 14.57
N GLY A 412 -22.06 -12.07 14.89
CA GLY A 412 -21.26 -12.96 15.76
C GLY A 412 -21.57 -13.48 17.17
N ALA A 413 -20.54 -14.06 17.82
CA ALA A 413 -20.48 -15.31 18.62
C ALA A 413 -21.53 -15.76 19.67
N ASN A 414 -22.43 -14.92 20.16
CA ASN A 414 -23.65 -15.32 20.89
C ASN A 414 -24.82 -14.37 20.51
N GLY A 415 -24.68 -13.74 19.34
CA GLY A 415 -25.49 -12.70 18.74
C GLY A 415 -25.04 -11.23 18.84
N TYR A 416 -23.76 -10.78 18.87
CA TYR A 416 -23.48 -9.39 19.32
C TYR A 416 -22.06 -8.73 18.95
N GLY A 417 -21.83 -7.89 17.88
CA GLY A 417 -20.75 -7.85 16.83
C GLY A 417 -19.39 -7.06 16.69
N THR A 418 -18.34 -7.81 16.19
CA THR A 418 -16.87 -7.76 15.68
C THR A 418 -15.67 -6.87 16.12
N ILE A 419 -14.36 -7.40 16.14
CA ILE A 419 -12.88 -7.01 16.27
C ILE A 419 -11.77 -8.06 15.76
N PHE A 420 -10.75 -7.76 14.84
CA PHE A 420 -9.73 -8.59 13.98
C PHE A 420 -8.24 -8.14 13.58
N LYS A 421 -7.44 -9.03 12.92
CA LYS A 421 -6.03 -8.89 12.35
C LYS A 421 -5.70 -9.07 10.82
N VAL A 422 -5.95 -10.22 10.16
CA VAL A 422 -5.73 -10.74 8.77
C VAL A 422 -4.35 -10.56 8.15
N THR A 423 -4.12 -11.37 7.13
CA THR A 423 -3.04 -11.27 6.15
C THR A 423 -3.57 -10.68 4.85
N PRO A 424 -2.90 -9.73 4.19
CA PRO A 424 -3.50 -9.07 3.04
C PRO A 424 -3.85 -10.10 1.94
N GLY A 425 -3.29 -11.31 1.99
CA GLY A 425 -3.85 -12.54 1.40
C GLY A 425 -5.23 -13.02 1.89
N GLY A 426 -5.38 -13.72 3.03
CA GLY A 426 -6.58 -14.59 3.19
C GLY A 426 -6.84 -15.50 4.41
N THR A 427 -5.93 -15.64 5.40
CA THR A 427 -5.86 -16.63 6.55
C THR A 427 -6.97 -16.59 7.66
N TYR A 428 -6.66 -16.53 8.99
CA TYR A 428 -7.65 -16.48 10.13
C TYR A 428 -7.04 -16.08 11.50
N THR A 429 -7.72 -15.27 12.36
CA THR A 429 -7.32 -14.99 13.80
C THR A 429 -8.39 -14.23 14.66
N ALA A 430 -9.50 -14.91 14.93
CA ALA A 430 -10.68 -14.28 15.49
C ALA A 430 -10.45 -13.73 16.93
N LEU A 431 -10.60 -12.41 17.14
CA LEU A 431 -9.88 -11.64 18.12
C LEU A 431 -10.42 -11.53 19.57
N ARG A 432 -11.68 -11.16 19.87
CA ARG A 432 -12.48 -11.71 21.01
C ARG A 432 -13.98 -11.48 20.78
N ASN A 433 -14.80 -12.00 21.69
CA ASN A 433 -16.25 -11.93 21.95
C ASN A 433 -16.80 -10.56 22.41
N LEU A 434 -18.14 -10.37 22.47
CA LEU A 434 -18.89 -9.18 22.97
C LEU A 434 -20.51 -9.47 23.24
N ASN A 435 -21.15 -9.63 24.47
CA ASN A 435 -22.42 -9.32 25.31
C ASN A 435 -23.79 -8.61 24.95
N TYR A 436 -24.77 -8.76 25.88
CA TYR A 436 -25.69 -7.73 26.45
C TYR A 436 -25.61 -7.44 28.01
N THR A 437 -24.53 -7.82 28.72
CA THR A 437 -23.98 -7.24 29.99
C THR A 437 -22.43 -6.83 30.06
N THR A 438 -21.77 -6.99 31.24
CA THR A 438 -20.41 -6.60 31.82
C THR A 438 -19.54 -5.52 31.22
N ASP A 439 -19.36 -5.56 29.92
CA ASP A 439 -18.41 -4.72 29.23
C ASP A 439 -19.16 -3.73 28.35
N GLY A 440 -20.46 -3.97 28.13
CA GLY A 440 -21.29 -3.19 27.26
C GLY A 440 -21.53 -3.84 25.88
N GLY A 441 -22.06 -3.18 24.84
CA GLY A 441 -22.22 -3.80 23.51
C GLY A 441 -22.14 -2.84 22.28
N ASN A 442 -21.88 -3.29 21.01
CA ASN A 442 -22.36 -2.75 19.68
C ASN A 442 -21.55 -1.83 18.66
N PRO A 443 -20.27 -2.03 18.41
CA PRO A 443 -19.27 -1.06 17.84
C PRO A 443 -19.40 0.11 16.79
N THR A 444 -20.08 1.23 17.00
CA THR A 444 -20.32 2.33 16.02
C THR A 444 -19.23 3.17 15.32
N GLY A 445 -17.96 2.76 15.23
CA GLY A 445 -16.87 3.46 14.50
C GLY A 445 -15.44 3.15 14.91
N THR A 446 -14.52 4.12 14.98
CA THR A 446 -13.12 4.10 14.42
C THR A 446 -11.98 3.61 15.29
N LEU A 447 -10.95 2.97 14.76
CA LEU A 447 -9.64 2.79 15.41
C LEU A 447 -8.73 4.07 15.33
N ILE A 448 -7.46 4.09 15.82
CA ILE A 448 -6.44 5.18 15.93
C ILE A 448 -5.30 4.93 16.95
N GLN A 449 -4.27 4.16 16.59
CA GLN A 449 -2.91 4.13 17.21
C GLN A 449 -2.36 5.38 18.03
N SER A 450 -1.94 5.23 19.31
CA SER A 450 -0.89 5.99 20.08
C SER A 450 -0.47 5.51 21.51
N ALA A 451 0.86 5.40 21.73
CA ALA A 451 1.63 5.19 22.98
C ALA A 451 1.46 3.88 23.79
N GLY A 452 2.09 2.79 23.33
CA GLY A 452 1.96 1.41 23.81
C GLY A 452 0.54 0.82 23.96
N ASN A 453 -0.52 1.61 23.84
CA ASN A 453 -1.85 1.31 24.37
C ASN A 453 -2.91 1.26 23.25
N PHE A 454 -4.15 1.78 23.39
CA PHE A 454 -5.20 2.06 22.37
C PHE A 454 -6.68 2.33 22.97
N TYR A 455 -7.65 3.21 22.52
CA TYR A 455 -8.99 3.60 23.20
C TYR A 455 -10.21 3.99 22.28
N GLY A 456 -11.54 3.85 22.60
CA GLY A 456 -12.59 4.72 21.93
C GLY A 456 -14.12 4.36 21.78
N MET A 457 -15.09 5.28 21.94
CA MET A 457 -16.41 5.23 22.68
C MET A 457 -17.74 4.49 22.24
N THR A 458 -18.85 4.36 23.03
CA THR A 458 -19.90 3.31 22.83
C THR A 458 -21.33 3.34 23.42
N SER A 459 -22.29 2.56 22.83
CA SER A 459 -23.72 2.92 22.62
C SER A 459 -25.01 2.22 23.10
N ARG A 460 -25.22 0.91 23.04
CA ARG A 460 -26.22 0.22 23.88
C ARG A 460 -25.43 -0.91 24.64
N GLY A 461 -25.61 -1.22 25.94
CA GLY A 461 -24.65 -1.68 27.01
C GLY A 461 -24.26 -0.84 28.30
N GLY A 462 -23.25 -1.19 29.10
CA GLY A 462 -22.66 -0.37 30.21
C GLY A 462 -23.45 -0.21 31.54
N ALA A 463 -22.81 0.23 32.65
CA ALA A 463 -23.04 -0.22 34.05
C ALA A 463 -24.27 0.23 34.83
N ASN A 464 -24.72 1.44 34.62
CA ASN A 464 -26.03 1.95 35.05
C ASN A 464 -26.79 2.31 33.76
N SER A 465 -26.43 1.62 32.67
CA SER A 465 -27.21 1.33 31.49
C SER A 465 -26.75 1.99 30.20
N TYR A 466 -25.50 2.40 30.03
CA TYR A 466 -25.06 3.37 29.01
C TYR A 466 -23.49 3.35 28.52
N GLY A 467 -22.65 2.30 28.21
CA GLY A 467 -21.22 2.38 27.56
C GLY A 467 -19.91 1.67 28.15
N THR A 468 -18.63 2.13 27.92
CA THR A 468 -17.28 2.07 28.68
C THR A 468 -16.29 3.29 28.33
N ILE A 469 -14.93 3.27 28.32
CA ILE A 469 -14.06 3.60 27.12
C ILE A 469 -12.74 2.80 27.20
N PHE A 470 -11.91 2.56 26.17
CA PHE A 470 -11.24 1.25 26.13
C PHE A 470 -9.74 1.02 26.13
N LYS A 471 -9.27 -0.25 26.17
CA LYS A 471 -8.03 -0.82 25.60
C LYS A 471 -8.04 -2.40 25.53
N ILE A 472 -8.04 -3.19 24.35
CA ILE A 472 -7.35 -4.43 23.63
C ILE A 472 -5.93 -4.27 22.97
N SER A 473 -4.82 -4.90 23.41
CA SER A 473 -3.46 -4.78 22.76
C SER A 473 -3.30 -5.35 21.32
N SER A 474 -2.10 -5.18 20.72
CA SER A 474 -1.63 -5.86 19.48
C SER A 474 -1.67 -7.39 19.57
N GLY A 475 -1.66 -7.91 20.80
CA GLY A 475 -2.24 -9.17 21.26
C GLY A 475 -2.85 -8.97 22.67
N GLY A 476 -4.06 -8.45 22.79
CA GLY A 476 -4.71 -7.97 24.04
C GLY A 476 -5.20 -8.97 25.11
N SER A 477 -5.88 -8.41 26.13
CA SER A 477 -6.04 -8.81 27.55
C SER A 477 -7.06 -8.01 28.48
N PHE A 478 -8.41 -8.16 28.48
CA PHE A 478 -9.48 -7.20 29.05
C PHE A 478 -9.12 -6.38 30.36
N THR A 479 -9.33 -5.04 30.41
CA THR A 479 -8.98 -4.05 31.50
C THR A 479 -10.07 -2.97 31.53
N VAL A 480 -10.32 -2.08 32.54
CA VAL A 480 -11.61 -1.31 32.76
C VAL A 480 -11.51 0.26 33.10
N LEU A 481 -11.69 1.22 32.13
CA LEU A 481 -11.53 2.73 32.14
C LEU A 481 -12.76 3.49 32.67
N LYS A 482 -13.92 3.49 31.99
CA LYS A 482 -15.01 4.37 32.42
C LYS A 482 -16.43 3.83 32.40
N HIS A 483 -17.16 4.23 33.45
CA HIS A 483 -18.60 4.29 33.53
C HIS A 483 -19.13 5.70 33.53
N LEU A 484 -20.34 5.93 33.14
CA LEU A 484 -20.85 7.25 32.89
C LEU A 484 -22.12 7.28 33.75
N ASP A 485 -23.40 7.31 33.28
CA ASP A 485 -24.60 8.01 33.89
C ASP A 485 -25.45 9.18 32.97
N ASN A 486 -26.64 9.09 32.36
CA ASN A 486 -27.49 10.19 31.79
C ASN A 486 -27.76 11.57 32.50
N THR A 487 -26.88 12.16 33.32
CA THR A 487 -27.01 13.57 33.73
C THR A 487 -25.68 14.35 33.84
N LYS A 488 -25.04 14.47 35.02
CA LYS A 488 -23.94 15.43 35.45
C LYS A 488 -22.69 15.50 34.59
N THR A 489 -22.62 14.51 33.77
CA THR A 489 -21.58 14.35 32.82
C THR A 489 -22.34 14.01 31.55
N GLY A 490 -23.26 13.08 31.69
CA GLY A 490 -24.20 12.73 30.70
C GLY A 490 -23.60 12.08 29.50
N SER A 491 -24.48 11.77 28.57
CA SER A 491 -24.53 10.52 27.89
C SER A 491 -24.60 10.47 26.42
N TYR A 492 -24.35 9.22 26.03
CA TYR A 492 -24.58 8.70 24.74
C TYR A 492 -23.37 8.22 23.79
N PRO A 493 -22.05 8.14 24.17
CA PRO A 493 -20.82 8.13 23.29
C PRO A 493 -20.52 8.40 21.74
N ASN A 494 -21.36 8.86 20.80
CA ASN A 494 -21.06 9.27 19.37
C ASN A 494 -19.93 8.78 18.39
N GLY A 495 -18.64 9.02 18.57
CA GLY A 495 -17.61 8.85 17.55
C GLY A 495 -16.20 9.23 18.00
N SER A 496 -15.40 10.00 17.27
CA SER A 496 -13.95 10.23 17.45
C SER A 496 -13.26 10.76 18.73
N LEU A 497 -11.98 10.37 18.88
CA LEU A 497 -10.80 11.05 19.50
C LEU A 497 -10.05 11.82 18.37
N VAL A 498 -9.00 12.66 18.52
CA VAL A 498 -8.35 13.34 17.35
C VAL A 498 -7.07 14.21 17.48
N GLN A 499 -6.17 14.27 16.46
CA GLN A 499 -4.71 14.55 16.63
C GLN A 499 -4.03 15.89 16.84
N GLY A 500 -3.87 16.42 18.05
CA GLY A 500 -2.84 17.47 18.30
C GLY A 500 -1.34 17.09 18.01
N ALA A 501 -0.27 17.66 18.58
CA ALA A 501 1.12 17.26 18.26
C ALA A 501 1.60 15.80 18.62
N ASP A 502 1.65 15.38 19.90
CA ASP A 502 2.74 14.54 20.46
C ASP A 502 2.51 13.21 21.29
N GLY A 503 1.35 12.64 21.69
CA GLY A 503 -0.04 12.90 21.35
C GLY A 503 -1.07 12.81 22.50
N ASN A 504 -2.15 13.63 22.44
CA ASN A 504 -3.43 13.90 23.17
C ASN A 504 -4.71 14.29 22.27
N PHE A 505 -5.90 13.63 22.34
CA PHE A 505 -6.81 13.24 21.21
C PHE A 505 -8.43 13.37 21.36
N TYR A 506 -9.31 14.24 20.74
CA TYR A 506 -10.66 14.73 21.27
C TYR A 506 -12.11 14.43 20.57
N GLY A 507 -13.35 14.90 21.05
CA GLY A 507 -14.81 14.39 20.92
C GLY A 507 -16.12 15.15 20.28
N THR A 508 -17.37 14.54 19.98
CA THR A 508 -18.80 14.94 19.40
C THR A 508 -20.09 13.99 19.68
N THR A 509 -21.44 14.37 19.60
CA THR A 509 -22.65 13.87 20.49
C THR A 509 -24.28 13.99 20.39
N TYR A 510 -25.15 12.92 20.28
CA TYR A 510 -26.64 12.94 19.92
C TYR A 510 -27.82 12.98 20.96
N GLN A 511 -27.76 12.92 22.29
CA GLN A 511 -28.90 13.27 23.18
C GLN A 511 -28.40 13.31 24.67
N GLY A 512 -29.00 14.04 25.65
CA GLY A 512 -28.52 14.58 26.98
C GLY A 512 -28.20 16.08 27.36
N GLY A 513 -27.12 16.33 28.14
CA GLY A 513 -26.39 17.57 28.59
C GLY A 513 -27.00 18.51 29.65
N ALA A 514 -26.20 19.30 30.43
CA ALA A 514 -26.66 20.24 31.54
C ALA A 514 -27.89 20.96 31.12
N ASN A 515 -27.77 21.51 29.94
CA ASN A 515 -28.60 22.57 29.59
C ASN A 515 -29.94 21.89 29.17
N ASN A 516 -29.97 20.63 28.67
CA ASN A 516 -31.10 19.82 28.15
C ASN A 516 -30.80 19.13 26.80
N TYR A 517 -29.78 19.52 26.04
CA TYR A 517 -29.37 18.94 24.74
C TYR A 517 -27.78 18.70 24.51
N GLY A 518 -26.74 18.58 25.44
CA GLY A 518 -25.33 17.93 25.24
C GLY A 518 -23.79 18.21 25.72
N THR A 519 -22.63 18.37 24.91
CA THR A 519 -21.04 18.28 25.13
C THR A 519 -19.87 18.94 24.27
N ILE A 520 -18.54 18.91 24.73
CA ILE A 520 -17.14 18.83 24.08
C ILE A 520 -15.90 18.44 25.02
N PHE A 521 -14.52 18.67 24.84
CA PHE A 521 -13.32 18.16 25.73
C PHE A 521 -11.72 18.50 25.84
N LYS A 522 -10.92 17.83 26.76
CA LYS A 522 -9.41 17.67 27.13
C LYS A 522 -9.10 16.20 27.64
N ILE A 523 -7.93 15.68 28.14
CA ILE A 523 -7.65 14.36 28.88
C ILE A 523 -6.26 14.23 29.53
N THR A 524 -5.93 12.97 29.88
CA THR A 524 -4.68 12.36 30.39
C THR A 524 -4.38 11.00 29.70
N PRO A 525 -3.32 10.22 30.02
CA PRO A 525 -3.13 8.85 29.55
C PRO A 525 -3.51 7.82 30.64
N SER A 526 -4.12 8.33 31.69
CA SER A 526 -4.56 7.64 32.90
C SER A 526 -6.08 7.64 33.04
N GLY A 527 -6.72 8.81 33.13
CA GLY A 527 -8.18 8.93 32.95
C GLY A 527 -8.93 10.03 33.69
N THR A 528 -8.64 11.29 33.42
CA THR A 528 -9.20 12.42 34.19
C THR A 528 -10.18 13.21 33.33
N LEU A 529 -11.31 13.76 33.81
CA LEU A 529 -12.21 14.51 32.92
C LEU A 529 -12.83 15.84 33.49
N THR A 530 -13.17 16.86 32.65
CA THR A 530 -13.52 18.29 33.06
C THR A 530 -14.14 19.31 32.03
N VAL A 531 -15.43 19.21 31.70
CA VAL A 531 -16.36 20.25 31.17
C VAL A 531 -15.87 21.44 30.21
N LEU A 532 -15.60 21.26 28.90
CA LEU A 532 -15.45 22.25 27.78
C LEU A 532 -16.68 23.15 27.50
N ARG A 533 -17.56 22.91 26.51
CA ARG A 533 -18.85 23.67 26.42
C ARG A 533 -19.99 22.91 25.77
N ASN A 534 -21.20 23.35 26.15
CA ASN A 534 -22.59 23.30 25.68
C ASN A 534 -22.92 24.00 24.35
N PHE A 535 -23.76 23.36 23.57
CA PHE A 535 -24.63 23.89 22.53
C PHE A 535 -26.03 24.10 23.25
N ASP A 536 -27.17 24.12 22.53
CA ASP A 536 -28.63 24.40 22.71
C ASP A 536 -29.60 24.52 21.42
N ASN A 537 -30.11 25.61 20.83
CA ASN A 537 -30.77 25.60 19.47
C ASN A 537 -30.71 26.82 18.48
N ILE A 538 -30.20 27.97 18.87
CA ILE A 538 -30.18 29.21 18.06
C ILE A 538 -28.83 29.47 17.39
N ASN A 539 -27.91 30.29 17.93
CA ASN A 539 -26.70 30.87 17.24
C ASN A 539 -25.63 29.88 16.71
N ASP A 540 -25.96 28.60 16.73
CA ASP A 540 -25.44 27.65 17.70
C ASP A 540 -26.24 26.32 17.61
N GLY A 541 -27.48 26.34 17.13
CA GLY A 541 -28.50 25.28 16.97
C GLY A 541 -28.25 23.82 16.64
N ARG A 542 -29.28 22.97 16.76
CA ARG A 542 -29.17 21.65 17.39
C ARG A 542 -28.88 20.43 16.61
N TYR A 543 -27.88 19.75 17.21
CA TYR A 543 -27.61 18.36 17.42
C TYR A 543 -26.22 17.57 17.10
N PRO A 544 -24.97 17.79 17.69
CA PRO A 544 -23.51 17.44 17.40
C PRO A 544 -22.63 16.79 16.23
N LEU A 545 -23.02 16.02 15.18
CA LEU A 545 -22.12 15.21 14.24
C LEU A 545 -20.80 14.66 14.84
N SER A 546 -19.58 14.57 14.28
CA SER A 546 -18.96 14.70 12.92
C SER A 546 -17.53 14.09 12.86
N THR A 547 -17.15 12.93 12.23
CA THR A 547 -15.74 12.68 11.72
C THR A 547 -14.83 13.82 11.66
N LEU A 548 -13.58 13.78 12.04
CA LEU A 548 -12.68 14.63 11.35
C LEU A 548 -11.23 14.02 11.38
N VAL A 549 -10.34 14.11 10.36
CA VAL A 549 -8.97 13.51 10.31
C VAL A 549 -7.84 14.55 10.07
N LYS A 550 -6.58 14.35 10.50
CA LYS A 550 -5.59 15.45 10.74
C LYS A 550 -5.23 16.48 9.59
N GLY A 551 -4.50 17.60 9.87
CA GLY A 551 -3.68 18.42 8.94
C GLY A 551 -2.33 19.14 9.37
N ILE A 552 -2.08 20.41 8.92
CA ILE A 552 -0.93 21.41 9.05
C ILE A 552 -0.41 21.99 10.45
N ASP A 553 -0.77 23.20 10.96
CA ASP A 553 -0.32 23.90 12.21
C ASP A 553 -1.14 23.75 13.56
N ASN A 554 -2.00 22.74 13.79
CA ASN A 554 -2.75 22.28 15.03
C ASN A 554 -4.35 22.25 15.39
N ASN A 555 -5.41 22.82 14.73
CA ASN A 555 -6.92 23.01 14.83
C ASN A 555 -7.84 21.84 14.50
N PHE A 556 -9.16 21.97 14.35
CA PHE A 556 -9.95 20.74 14.35
C PHE A 556 -11.36 20.68 13.62
N TYR A 557 -11.68 21.27 12.42
CA TYR A 557 -13.01 21.66 11.72
C TYR A 557 -14.27 20.77 11.50
N GLY A 558 -15.53 21.34 11.54
CA GLY A 558 -16.96 20.79 11.39
C GLY A 558 -17.85 21.00 10.08
N THR A 559 -19.12 20.51 10.02
CA THR A 559 -20.31 20.88 9.11
C THR A 559 -21.68 20.96 9.92
N SER A 560 -22.91 21.02 9.34
CA SER A 560 -24.14 21.63 9.97
C SER A 560 -25.47 20.86 10.22
N GLN A 561 -25.77 20.26 11.40
CA GLN A 561 -26.82 19.20 11.61
C GLN A 561 -28.36 19.73 11.57
N GLN A 562 -29.37 19.82 12.51
CA GLN A 562 -30.52 20.78 12.58
C GLN A 562 -30.26 22.02 13.54
N GLY A 563 -31.16 23.00 13.70
CA GLY A 563 -30.83 24.32 14.33
C GLY A 563 -30.68 25.51 13.36
N GLY A 564 -30.01 26.62 13.70
CA GLY A 564 -29.43 27.51 12.67
C GLY A 564 -29.67 29.02 12.71
N LEU A 565 -29.98 29.67 11.57
CA LEU A 565 -30.39 31.12 11.50
C LEU A 565 -31.78 31.20 10.92
N PHE A 566 -31.85 30.55 9.78
CA PHE A 566 -32.87 30.70 8.80
C PHE A 566 -33.74 29.43 8.81
N ASN A 567 -33.49 28.55 9.77
CA ASN A 567 -33.72 27.12 9.77
C ASN A 567 -32.45 26.30 9.42
N SER A 568 -31.15 26.70 9.54
CA SER A 568 -29.91 25.82 9.46
C SER A 568 -28.38 26.02 9.96
N GLY A 569 -27.66 27.05 10.44
CA GLY A 569 -26.23 26.97 11.04
C GLY A 569 -24.82 27.28 10.35
N THR A 570 -23.64 26.78 10.82
CA THR A 570 -22.38 27.61 11.11
C THR A 570 -20.82 27.15 11.15
N ILE A 571 -19.94 27.06 10.11
CA ILE A 571 -18.55 26.37 10.21
C ILE A 571 -17.38 27.09 11.00
N PHE A 572 -16.02 26.78 11.14
CA PHE A 572 -15.07 27.46 12.16
C PHE A 572 -13.46 27.35 12.42
N LYS A 573 -12.69 28.41 12.91
CA LYS A 573 -11.30 28.40 13.66
C LYS A 573 -11.33 28.01 15.18
N ILE A 574 -10.51 28.55 16.16
CA ILE A 574 -10.53 28.50 17.72
C ILE A 574 -9.17 28.55 18.49
N THR A 575 -8.91 27.84 19.63
CA THR A 575 -7.71 27.85 20.57
C THR A 575 -7.40 26.56 21.42
N PRO A 576 -6.27 26.45 22.19
CA PRO A 576 -6.14 25.75 23.49
C PRO A 576 -7.05 26.11 24.64
N GLY A 577 -7.51 27.35 24.73
CA GLY A 577 -8.33 27.82 25.86
C GLY A 577 -9.80 27.41 25.73
N GLY A 578 -10.60 28.25 25.08
CA GLY A 578 -12.04 28.03 24.89
C GLY A 578 -12.69 28.49 23.58
N THR A 579 -11.95 29.12 22.67
CA THR A 579 -12.39 30.39 22.04
C THR A 579 -13.09 30.30 20.67
N PHE A 580 -14.42 30.38 20.65
CA PHE A 580 -15.22 30.07 19.47
C PHE A 580 -15.65 31.38 18.73
N THR A 581 -16.31 31.37 17.55
CA THR A 581 -16.48 32.56 16.65
C THR A 581 -17.64 32.34 15.66
N VAL A 582 -17.64 32.89 14.42
CA VAL A 582 -18.70 32.78 13.40
C VAL A 582 -18.30 32.53 11.91
N LEU A 583 -18.56 31.34 11.29
CA LEU A 583 -18.54 31.11 9.82
C LEU A 583 -19.91 31.28 9.15
N HIS A 584 -20.56 30.21 8.64
CA HIS A 584 -21.65 30.38 7.69
C HIS A 584 -22.58 29.20 7.52
N ASN A 585 -23.57 29.61 6.73
CA ASN A 585 -24.87 29.26 6.24
C ASN A 585 -24.87 28.34 4.98
N LEU A 586 -25.92 28.37 4.18
CA LEU A 586 -26.62 27.29 3.46
C LEU A 586 -28.10 27.66 3.76
N ASP A 587 -29.08 27.32 2.93
CA ASP A 587 -30.50 27.55 3.13
C ASP A 587 -31.55 26.49 2.49
N TYR A 588 -31.67 25.15 2.73
CA TYR A 588 -32.03 24.07 1.72
C TYR A 588 -31.48 24.35 0.28
N VAL A 589 -32.08 25.20 -0.55
CA VAL A 589 -31.94 25.28 -2.03
C VAL A 589 -30.51 25.12 -2.65
N ASN A 590 -29.74 26.13 -3.10
CA ASN A 590 -28.46 25.98 -3.84
C ASN A 590 -27.41 25.01 -3.25
N ASP A 591 -26.81 25.28 -2.09
CA ASP A 591 -25.64 24.53 -1.54
C ASP A 591 -26.02 23.25 -0.74
N GLY A 592 -27.33 23.04 -0.52
CA GLY A 592 -28.07 21.91 0.07
C GLY A 592 -27.52 21.16 1.27
N GLY A 593 -28.32 20.20 1.71
CA GLY A 593 -28.56 19.98 3.12
C GLY A 593 -28.58 18.55 3.54
N GLN A 594 -28.64 18.32 4.86
CA GLN A 594 -28.06 17.39 5.86
C GLN A 594 -26.56 17.30 5.89
N PRO A 595 -25.71 18.36 5.96
CA PRO A 595 -24.24 18.20 6.11
C PRO A 595 -23.51 16.91 6.66
N LYS A 596 -23.66 15.69 6.14
CA LYS A 596 -22.98 14.48 6.62
C LYS A 596 -21.44 14.47 6.37
N GLY A 597 -20.72 15.59 6.24
CA GLY A 597 -19.31 15.66 6.67
C GLY A 597 -18.13 15.24 5.76
N SER A 598 -17.11 14.50 6.25
CA SER A 598 -15.78 14.20 5.65
C SER A 598 -15.07 15.32 4.95
N LEU A 599 -13.84 15.72 5.30
CA LEU A 599 -13.11 16.68 4.49
C LEU A 599 -11.90 16.12 3.74
N VAL A 600 -10.60 16.40 4.05
CA VAL A 600 -9.41 15.69 3.43
C VAL A 600 -8.16 16.55 3.07
N GLN A 601 -6.96 16.32 3.62
CA GLN A 601 -5.56 16.69 3.19
C GLN A 601 -5.11 15.98 1.91
N GLY A 602 -4.55 16.63 0.86
CA GLY A 602 -4.09 18.04 0.64
C GLY A 602 -2.70 18.22 -0.08
N SER A 603 -1.93 19.34 0.11
CA SER A 603 -0.55 19.74 -0.33
C SER A 603 0.21 20.87 0.53
N ASP A 604 -0.16 22.18 0.49
CA ASP A 604 -0.16 23.27 1.55
C ASP A 604 -1.41 23.45 2.57
N GLY A 605 -2.63 23.98 2.27
CA GLY A 605 -3.82 24.20 3.20
C GLY A 605 -5.34 23.70 3.02
N SER A 606 -5.86 23.07 1.92
CA SER A 606 -7.26 22.66 1.48
C SER A 606 -7.93 21.28 1.74
N PHE A 607 -9.24 21.27 2.07
CA PHE A 607 -10.03 20.04 2.35
C PHE A 607 -11.55 20.05 2.14
N TYR A 608 -12.10 19.17 1.31
CA TYR A 608 -13.37 19.45 0.63
C TYR A 608 -14.52 18.59 1.11
N GLY A 609 -15.77 18.98 0.85
CA GLY A 609 -16.98 18.20 1.11
C GLY A 609 -17.77 17.73 -0.12
N LEU A 610 -18.80 16.95 0.08
CA LEU A 610 -19.71 16.44 -0.97
C LEU A 610 -21.02 17.23 -0.89
N THR A 611 -22.16 16.81 -1.46
CA THR A 611 -23.37 16.56 -0.64
C THR A 611 -24.40 15.54 -1.11
N PRO A 612 -25.06 14.86 -0.15
CA PRO A 612 -26.30 14.10 -0.16
C PRO A 612 -27.70 14.60 -0.57
N GLU A 613 -28.51 15.38 0.17
CA GLU A 613 -29.89 15.77 -0.24
C GLU A 613 -29.95 17.27 -0.55
N GLY A 614 -30.76 17.62 -1.55
CA GLY A 614 -30.81 18.93 -2.20
C GLY A 614 -30.69 19.06 -3.72
N GLY A 615 -30.14 20.18 -4.16
CA GLY A 615 -29.62 20.53 -5.48
C GLY A 615 -30.56 20.49 -6.66
N PHE A 616 -30.09 21.10 -7.74
CA PHE A 616 -30.84 21.50 -8.94
C PHE A 616 -31.75 20.45 -9.57
N PHE A 617 -31.57 19.16 -9.34
CA PHE A 617 -32.53 18.19 -9.83
C PHE A 617 -32.65 16.97 -8.90
N ASN A 618 -32.46 17.16 -7.60
CA ASN A 618 -32.48 16.07 -6.63
C ASN A 618 -31.32 15.07 -6.74
N SER A 619 -30.03 15.47 -6.61
CA SER A 619 -29.00 14.44 -6.30
C SER A 619 -27.64 14.60 -5.60
N GLY A 620 -26.66 15.40 -6.01
CA GLY A 620 -25.59 15.81 -5.06
C GLY A 620 -24.10 15.52 -5.26
N THR A 621 -23.24 16.48 -4.87
CA THR A 621 -22.02 16.88 -5.62
C THR A 621 -20.80 17.19 -4.70
N ILE A 622 -19.80 18.06 -5.00
CA ILE A 622 -18.38 18.16 -4.45
C ILE A 622 -17.60 19.56 -4.74
N PHE A 623 -16.68 20.17 -3.90
CA PHE A 623 -16.23 21.67 -3.93
C PHE A 623 -14.75 22.29 -3.74
N LYS A 624 -14.52 23.46 -3.03
CA LYS A 624 -13.60 24.73 -3.02
C LYS A 624 -13.62 25.45 -1.62
N ILE A 625 -12.78 26.48 -1.31
CA ILE A 625 -13.00 27.67 -0.42
C ILE A 625 -11.76 28.57 -0.12
N SER A 626 -11.35 28.70 1.17
CA SER A 626 -10.35 29.58 1.81
C SER A 626 -10.08 29.23 3.29
N SER A 627 -9.17 29.97 3.94
CA SER A 627 -8.91 29.99 5.40
C SER A 627 -9.75 31.03 6.17
N SER A 628 -10.64 31.74 5.46
CA SER A 628 -11.28 32.99 5.91
C SER A 628 -12.72 33.22 5.42
N GLY A 629 -13.07 32.90 4.15
CA GLY A 629 -14.29 33.25 3.38
C GLY A 629 -15.14 32.19 2.58
N SER A 630 -15.02 32.04 1.23
CA SER A 630 -16.09 32.30 0.16
C SER A 630 -16.65 31.25 -0.89
N PHE A 631 -17.80 31.48 -1.66
CA PHE A 631 -18.16 31.02 -3.10
C PHE A 631 -19.26 31.82 -4.01
N SER A 632 -19.88 31.24 -5.12
CA SER A 632 -21.07 31.66 -6.01
C SER A 632 -22.31 30.75 -6.56
N VAL A 633 -22.30 29.49 -7.16
CA VAL A 633 -23.44 28.54 -7.72
C VAL A 633 -23.70 26.87 -7.83
N LEU A 634 -23.11 25.57 -7.80
CA LEU A 634 -21.85 24.64 -8.03
C LEU A 634 -21.65 23.54 -9.22
N ARG A 635 -21.99 22.21 -9.22
CA ARG A 635 -22.07 21.27 -10.44
C ARG A 635 -23.12 20.10 -10.42
N HIS A 636 -23.63 19.61 -11.58
CA HIS A 636 -24.59 18.47 -11.96
C HIS A 636 -24.41 16.97 -11.46
N LEU A 637 -25.20 16.42 -10.50
CA LEU A 637 -25.33 14.98 -10.01
C LEU A 637 -26.85 14.50 -9.78
N ASN A 638 -27.35 13.24 -10.09
CA ASN A 638 -28.76 12.65 -10.43
C ASN A 638 -29.61 11.56 -9.64
N GLN A 639 -30.96 11.54 -9.55
CA GLN A 639 -31.66 10.52 -8.73
C GLN A 639 -31.39 9.00 -8.87
N ASN A 640 -30.85 8.48 -9.99
CA ASN A 640 -29.78 7.46 -10.08
C ASN A 640 -29.27 7.07 -11.49
N THR A 641 -27.97 6.80 -11.62
CA THR A 641 -27.30 5.98 -12.67
C THR A 641 -26.28 5.12 -11.97
N ASP A 642 -25.51 5.81 -11.16
CA ASP A 642 -24.53 5.17 -10.39
C ASP A 642 -25.00 4.83 -8.98
N GLY A 643 -25.84 5.47 -8.10
CA GLY A 643 -26.81 6.58 -8.06
C GLY A 643 -27.40 7.22 -6.71
N GLY A 644 -26.93 7.11 -5.42
CA GLY A 644 -27.42 7.95 -4.23
C GLY A 644 -27.76 7.50 -2.74
N LYS A 645 -27.16 8.01 -1.60
CA LYS A 645 -27.35 7.80 -0.07
C LYS A 645 -26.34 7.39 1.14
N PRO A 646 -24.97 7.47 1.35
CA PRO A 646 -24.31 6.56 2.34
C PRO A 646 -24.07 7.09 3.79
N PHE A 647 -22.82 7.34 4.11
CA PHE A 647 -22.12 7.88 5.28
C PHE A 647 -20.67 7.78 4.79
N GLY A 648 -19.74 8.57 5.27
CA GLY A 648 -18.37 8.39 4.90
C GLY A 648 -17.80 8.99 3.58
N SER A 649 -16.56 9.44 3.83
CA SER A 649 -15.37 10.08 3.26
C SER A 649 -14.78 9.37 2.02
N LEU A 650 -13.61 9.68 1.50
CA LEU A 650 -13.15 9.22 0.17
C LEU A 650 -11.69 8.83 0.25
N ILE A 651 -10.85 9.16 -0.74
CA ILE A 651 -9.42 9.26 -0.42
C ILE A 651 -8.58 10.33 -1.07
N VAL A 652 -7.67 10.84 -0.24
CA VAL A 652 -6.19 10.72 -0.38
C VAL A 652 -5.76 9.48 -1.15
N ARG A 653 -5.95 9.54 -2.47
CA ARG A 653 -4.78 9.35 -3.34
C ARG A 653 -3.59 10.02 -2.70
N LYS A 654 -2.48 9.33 -2.60
CA LYS A 654 -1.17 9.91 -2.58
C LYS A 654 -0.64 9.75 -3.99
N ALA A 655 0.24 10.66 -4.40
CA ALA A 655 0.50 10.89 -5.81
C ALA A 655 0.90 9.59 -6.51
N ASN A 656 0.34 9.34 -7.70
CA ASN A 656 0.75 8.19 -8.50
C ASN A 656 2.27 8.23 -8.61
N PRO A 657 2.96 7.10 -8.35
CA PRO A 657 4.40 7.13 -8.26
C PRO A 657 4.99 7.55 -9.59
N VAL A 658 5.95 8.45 -9.54
CA VAL A 658 6.75 8.87 -10.68
C VAL A 658 8.10 8.21 -10.51
N ALA A 659 8.49 7.35 -11.45
CA ALA A 659 9.89 6.94 -11.56
C ALA A 659 10.70 8.09 -12.18
N ASN A 660 11.95 8.22 -11.77
CA ASN A 660 12.90 9.16 -12.35
C ASN A 660 13.79 8.42 -13.35
N ALA A 661 13.97 8.96 -14.56
CA ALA A 661 15.00 8.46 -15.45
C ALA A 661 16.39 8.77 -14.88
N GLN A 662 17.37 7.92 -15.17
CA GLN A 662 18.76 8.09 -14.72
C GLN A 662 19.72 7.78 -15.87
N SER A 663 20.92 8.38 -15.83
CA SER A 663 22.04 8.05 -16.70
C SER A 663 23.26 7.78 -15.84
N VAL A 664 23.97 6.69 -16.09
CA VAL A 664 25.18 6.30 -15.34
C VAL A 664 26.29 5.83 -16.26
N THR A 665 27.54 6.05 -15.84
CA THR A 665 28.73 5.58 -16.55
C THR A 665 29.52 4.62 -15.66
N THR A 666 30.09 3.58 -16.27
CA THR A 666 31.04 2.65 -15.65
C THR A 666 32.09 2.22 -16.67
N THR A 667 33.23 1.73 -16.22
CA THR A 667 34.17 0.94 -17.04
C THR A 667 33.66 -0.50 -17.19
N GLU A 668 34.20 -1.25 -18.15
CA GLU A 668 33.99 -2.70 -18.21
C GLU A 668 34.62 -3.46 -17.04
N GLU A 669 34.22 -4.73 -16.88
CA GLU A 669 34.26 -5.60 -15.68
C GLU A 669 33.66 -5.01 -14.40
N THR A 670 33.45 -3.70 -14.33
CA THR A 670 33.31 -2.92 -13.12
C THR A 670 31.84 -2.87 -12.70
N ALA A 671 31.55 -3.41 -11.52
CA ALA A 671 30.21 -3.43 -10.96
C ALA A 671 29.80 -2.02 -10.49
N LYS A 672 28.70 -1.49 -11.03
CA LYS A 672 28.15 -0.18 -10.73
C LYS A 672 26.91 -0.26 -9.83
N PRO A 673 26.96 0.22 -8.58
CA PRO A 673 25.78 0.44 -7.76
C PRO A 673 24.87 1.53 -8.35
N ILE A 674 23.56 1.28 -8.35
CA ILE A 674 22.52 2.16 -8.89
C ILE A 674 21.33 2.15 -7.90
N THR A 675 21.03 3.30 -7.30
CA THR A 675 19.84 3.48 -6.47
C THR A 675 18.72 4.11 -7.30
N LEU A 676 17.67 3.33 -7.57
CA LEU A 676 16.48 3.76 -8.29
C LEU A 676 15.71 4.80 -7.47
N THR A 677 15.31 5.89 -8.11
CA THR A 677 14.58 6.99 -7.46
C THR A 677 13.23 7.28 -8.12
N GLY A 678 12.36 7.92 -7.33
CA GLY A 678 11.02 8.30 -7.73
C GLY A 678 10.31 9.08 -6.63
N SER A 679 9.13 9.62 -6.93
CA SER A 679 8.34 10.43 -6.01
C SER A 679 6.88 9.96 -5.92
N ALA A 680 6.33 9.98 -4.71
CA ALA A 680 4.92 9.81 -4.36
C ALA A 680 4.69 10.44 -2.99
N SER A 681 3.46 10.84 -2.63
CA SER A 681 3.16 11.31 -1.25
C SER A 681 2.93 10.17 -0.24
N GLY A 682 3.54 9.02 -0.50
CA GLY A 682 3.66 7.86 0.39
C GLY A 682 4.99 7.15 0.16
N THR A 683 5.70 6.86 1.24
CA THR A 683 6.98 6.12 1.26
C THR A 683 6.84 4.85 2.10
N PRO A 684 7.65 3.80 1.85
CA PRO A 684 8.62 3.66 0.76
C PRO A 684 7.97 3.31 -0.60
N LEU A 685 8.73 3.51 -1.68
CA LEU A 685 8.40 3.01 -3.02
C LEU A 685 8.98 1.60 -3.23
N ILE A 686 8.25 0.76 -3.96
CA ILE A 686 8.77 -0.50 -4.52
C ILE A 686 9.25 -0.21 -5.94
N TYR A 687 10.27 -0.92 -6.43
CA TYR A 687 10.76 -0.75 -7.80
C TYR A 687 10.79 -2.10 -8.53
N SER A 688 10.05 -2.18 -9.63
CA SER A 688 9.96 -3.37 -10.49
C SER A 688 10.76 -3.14 -11.76
N ILE A 689 11.59 -4.12 -12.15
CA ILE A 689 12.31 -4.12 -13.42
C ILE A 689 11.36 -4.66 -14.49
N VAL A 690 11.22 -3.92 -15.60
CA VAL A 690 10.33 -4.26 -16.72
C VAL A 690 11.11 -4.89 -17.88
N THR A 691 12.33 -4.41 -18.12
CA THR A 691 13.27 -5.00 -19.09
C THR A 691 14.66 -5.01 -18.46
N PRO A 692 15.32 -6.17 -18.32
CA PRO A 692 16.71 -6.24 -17.83
C PRO A 692 17.69 -5.63 -18.87
N PRO A 693 18.95 -5.35 -18.48
CA PRO A 693 19.99 -4.98 -19.43
C PRO A 693 20.26 -6.10 -20.45
N ALA A 694 20.73 -5.71 -21.64
CA ALA A 694 21.06 -6.65 -22.71
C ALA A 694 22.53 -7.10 -22.67
N ASN A 695 23.43 -6.23 -22.22
CA ASN A 695 24.89 -6.41 -22.27
C ASN A 695 25.57 -6.39 -20.90
N GLY A 696 24.79 -6.66 -19.86
CA GLY A 696 25.28 -6.91 -18.51
C GLY A 696 24.27 -7.71 -17.69
N THR A 697 24.54 -7.82 -16.39
CA THR A 697 23.67 -8.44 -15.41
C THR A 697 23.23 -7.40 -14.39
N LEU A 698 21.97 -7.47 -13.93
CA LEU A 698 21.42 -6.58 -12.92
C LEU A 698 21.06 -7.39 -11.67
N THR A 699 21.76 -7.12 -10.57
CA THR A 699 21.59 -7.79 -9.28
C THR A 699 21.07 -6.81 -8.22
N GLY A 700 20.88 -7.27 -6.98
CA GLY A 700 20.27 -6.47 -5.89
C GLY A 700 18.74 -6.42 -5.94
N SER A 701 18.12 -5.76 -4.97
CA SER A 701 16.68 -5.82 -4.70
C SER A 701 16.06 -4.45 -4.35
N GLY A 702 14.76 -4.32 -4.61
CA GLY A 702 14.04 -3.06 -4.40
C GLY A 702 14.66 -1.90 -5.19
N ALA A 703 14.99 -0.81 -4.49
CA ALA A 703 15.65 0.36 -5.05
C ALA A 703 17.15 0.17 -5.34
N ASN A 704 17.83 -0.70 -4.60
CA ASN A 704 19.29 -0.82 -4.64
C ASN A 704 19.68 -1.95 -5.60
N ARG A 705 20.18 -1.58 -6.77
CA ARG A 705 20.62 -2.51 -7.82
C ARG A 705 22.10 -2.37 -8.08
N THR A 706 22.71 -3.43 -8.59
CA THR A 706 24.10 -3.40 -9.06
C THR A 706 24.14 -3.94 -10.48
N TYR A 707 24.55 -3.10 -11.43
CA TYR A 707 24.82 -3.50 -12.80
C TYR A 707 26.27 -3.98 -12.91
N LYS A 708 26.52 -5.11 -13.56
CA LYS A 708 27.86 -5.49 -14.03
C LYS A 708 27.80 -5.71 -15.53
N PRO A 709 28.65 -5.07 -16.36
CA PRO A 709 28.84 -5.43 -17.76
C PRO A 709 29.08 -6.93 -17.95
N LYS A 710 28.81 -7.43 -19.17
CA LYS A 710 29.52 -8.62 -19.68
C LYS A 710 31.01 -8.31 -19.73
N ALA A 711 31.85 -9.34 -19.67
CA ALA A 711 33.29 -9.13 -19.85
C ALA A 711 33.55 -8.56 -21.26
N ASN A 712 34.51 -7.64 -21.38
CA ASN A 712 34.96 -7.07 -22.65
C ASN A 712 33.77 -6.44 -23.45
N PHE A 713 32.86 -5.74 -22.76
CA PHE A 713 31.75 -5.00 -23.38
C PHE A 713 31.85 -3.51 -23.07
N SER A 714 32.22 -2.74 -24.10
CA SER A 714 32.07 -1.30 -24.15
C SER A 714 30.88 -0.87 -25.02
N GLY A 715 30.33 0.33 -24.77
CA GLY A 715 29.22 0.91 -25.54
C GLY A 715 28.02 1.31 -24.69
N LYS A 716 26.81 1.10 -25.21
CA LYS A 716 25.54 1.49 -24.56
C LYS A 716 24.72 0.27 -24.16
N ASP A 717 24.19 0.30 -22.95
CA ASP A 717 23.22 -0.65 -22.42
C ASP A 717 22.11 0.13 -21.70
N SER A 718 20.99 -0.52 -21.39
CA SER A 718 19.94 0.11 -20.59
C SER A 718 19.00 -0.92 -19.99
N PHE A 719 18.41 -0.60 -18.84
CA PHE A 719 17.29 -1.37 -18.30
C PHE A 719 16.11 -0.44 -18.02
N THR A 720 14.89 -0.99 -18.05
CA THR A 720 13.67 -0.24 -17.80
C THR A 720 13.01 -0.68 -16.51
N PHE A 721 12.38 0.26 -15.80
CA PHE A 721 11.76 0.01 -14.51
C PHE A 721 10.50 0.86 -14.30
N LYS A 722 9.71 0.47 -13.31
CA LYS A 722 8.58 1.22 -12.77
C LYS A 722 8.78 1.47 -11.28
N ALA A 723 8.45 2.67 -10.83
CA ALA A 723 8.16 2.91 -9.43
C ALA A 723 6.73 2.41 -9.16
N VAL A 724 6.58 1.57 -8.14
CA VAL A 724 5.34 0.87 -7.80
C VAL A 724 4.96 1.27 -6.39
N TRP A 725 3.75 1.80 -6.28
CA TRP A 725 3.17 2.23 -5.03
C TRP A 725 1.74 1.70 -5.00
N GLY A 726 1.64 0.39 -4.73
CA GLY A 726 0.40 -0.35 -4.88
C GLY A 726 0.28 -1.01 -6.22
N CYS A 727 -0.90 -0.90 -6.84
CA CYS A 727 -1.06 -1.08 -8.28
C CYS A 727 -0.96 0.26 -9.03
N GLN A 728 -0.87 1.39 -8.32
CA GLN A 728 -0.44 2.62 -8.98
C GLN A 728 1.02 2.42 -9.33
N GLU A 729 1.26 2.20 -10.61
CA GLU A 729 2.58 2.13 -11.21
C GLU A 729 2.90 3.49 -11.86
N SER A 730 4.18 3.78 -11.98
CA SER A 730 4.66 4.86 -12.82
C SER A 730 4.54 4.50 -14.30
N ALA A 731 4.59 5.51 -15.17
CA ALA A 731 5.09 5.30 -16.52
C ALA A 731 6.47 4.62 -16.44
N VAL A 732 6.78 3.76 -17.42
CA VAL A 732 8.10 3.11 -17.51
C VAL A 732 9.18 4.20 -17.66
N LYS A 733 10.31 4.02 -16.96
CA LYS A 733 11.50 4.85 -17.12
C LYS A 733 12.73 3.99 -17.36
N THR A 734 13.70 4.59 -18.03
CA THR A 734 14.97 3.96 -18.40
C THR A 734 16.07 4.41 -17.45
N VAL A 735 16.94 3.48 -17.07
CA VAL A 735 18.29 3.78 -16.64
C VAL A 735 19.21 3.54 -17.84
N SER A 736 19.76 4.61 -18.39
CA SER A 736 20.71 4.56 -19.50
C SER A 736 22.11 4.33 -18.95
N ILE A 737 22.83 3.37 -19.53
CA ILE A 737 24.17 2.98 -19.08
C ILE A 737 25.16 3.17 -20.24
N THR A 738 26.22 3.92 -19.97
CA THR A 738 27.41 3.96 -20.85
C THR A 738 28.50 3.13 -20.19
N VAL A 739 29.01 2.13 -20.91
CA VAL A 739 30.20 1.37 -20.51
C VAL A 739 31.37 1.87 -21.34
N THR A 740 32.40 2.40 -20.68
CA THR A 740 33.61 2.91 -21.33
C THR A 740 34.68 1.82 -21.38
N ASN A 741 35.37 1.74 -22.52
CA ASN A 741 36.44 0.76 -22.72
C ASN A 741 37.59 0.97 -21.72
N VAL A 742 38.24 -0.12 -21.33
CA VAL A 742 39.56 -0.15 -20.67
C VAL A 742 40.47 -1.01 -21.54
N ASN A 743 41.77 -0.70 -21.66
CA ASN A 743 42.64 -1.49 -22.53
C ASN A 743 42.85 -2.91 -21.99
N ASP A 744 42.51 -3.91 -22.80
CA ASP A 744 42.86 -5.32 -22.57
C ASP A 744 44.15 -5.70 -23.32
N ALA A 745 44.81 -6.76 -22.87
CA ALA A 745 45.99 -7.28 -23.58
C ALA A 745 45.56 -8.11 -24.81
N PRO A 746 46.25 -7.98 -25.97
CA PRO A 746 46.04 -8.87 -27.11
C PRO A 746 46.49 -10.29 -26.72
N ILE A 747 45.73 -11.31 -27.13
CA ILE A 747 45.98 -12.72 -26.80
C ILE A 747 46.67 -13.41 -27.98
N LEU A 748 47.88 -13.93 -27.76
CA LEU A 748 48.68 -14.62 -28.77
C LEU A 748 48.19 -16.07 -28.94
N ALA A 749 48.01 -16.53 -30.18
CA ALA A 749 47.69 -17.92 -30.46
C ALA A 749 48.97 -18.76 -30.45
N ALA A 750 48.92 -19.88 -29.71
CA ALA A 750 50.08 -20.74 -29.46
C ALA A 750 50.83 -21.16 -30.73
N ILE A 751 52.07 -20.70 -30.83
CA ILE A 751 53.01 -20.94 -31.92
C ILE A 751 53.68 -22.30 -31.71
N GLY A 752 54.19 -22.55 -30.50
CA GLY A 752 54.99 -23.72 -30.11
C GLY A 752 56.37 -23.78 -30.76
N ASP A 753 57.18 -24.76 -30.34
CA ASP A 753 58.52 -24.97 -30.90
C ASP A 753 58.51 -25.30 -32.41
N LYS A 754 59.65 -25.07 -33.06
CA LYS A 754 59.87 -25.32 -34.50
C LYS A 754 61.14 -26.12 -34.73
N ASN A 755 61.19 -26.82 -35.84
CA ASN A 755 62.40 -27.43 -36.38
C ASN A 755 62.71 -26.79 -37.72
N ALA A 756 63.99 -26.60 -38.03
CA ALA A 756 64.46 -26.06 -39.29
C ALA A 756 65.70 -26.81 -39.80
N THR A 757 65.94 -26.69 -41.10
CA THR A 757 67.15 -27.21 -41.75
C THR A 757 68.08 -26.06 -42.07
N LEU A 758 69.37 -26.22 -41.78
CA LEU A 758 70.44 -25.29 -42.11
C LEU A 758 70.33 -24.81 -43.57
N GLY A 759 70.36 -23.49 -43.79
CA GLY A 759 70.22 -22.89 -45.13
C GLY A 759 68.82 -22.94 -45.76
N THR A 760 67.81 -23.50 -45.09
CA THR A 760 66.42 -23.58 -45.61
C THR A 760 65.51 -22.56 -44.91
N PRO A 761 64.72 -21.74 -45.62
CA PRO A 761 63.84 -20.76 -44.97
C PRO A 761 62.73 -21.41 -44.14
N LEU A 762 62.79 -21.23 -42.81
CA LEU A 762 61.67 -21.48 -41.90
C LEU A 762 60.64 -20.36 -42.06
N LYS A 763 59.36 -20.73 -42.15
CA LYS A 763 58.23 -19.80 -42.20
C LYS A 763 57.08 -20.31 -41.33
N PHE A 764 56.44 -19.39 -40.62
CA PHE A 764 55.15 -19.59 -39.94
C PHE A 764 54.43 -18.24 -39.82
N THR A 765 53.17 -18.24 -39.40
CA THR A 765 52.42 -17.02 -39.13
C THR A 765 51.96 -17.04 -37.69
N ALA A 766 52.43 -16.10 -36.87
CA ALA A 766 51.83 -15.83 -35.57
C ALA A 766 50.48 -15.16 -35.77
N THR A 767 49.47 -15.54 -35.00
CA THR A 767 48.15 -14.90 -35.02
C THR A 767 47.76 -14.51 -33.61
N ALA A 768 46.92 -13.48 -33.48
CA ALA A 768 46.47 -12.98 -32.20
C ALA A 768 45.03 -12.48 -32.30
N THR A 769 44.26 -12.69 -31.25
CA THR A 769 42.97 -12.03 -31.03
C THR A 769 43.14 -10.90 -30.04
N ASP A 770 42.17 -10.00 -29.99
CA ASP A 770 42.22 -8.80 -29.17
C ASP A 770 40.77 -8.51 -28.78
N PRO A 771 40.46 -8.37 -27.47
CA PRO A 771 39.10 -8.05 -27.05
C PRO A 771 38.63 -6.69 -27.57
N ASP A 772 39.56 -5.75 -27.76
CA ASP A 772 39.21 -4.36 -28.02
C ASP A 772 38.94 -4.08 -29.50
N ALA A 773 37.67 -3.81 -29.78
CA ALA A 773 37.15 -3.63 -31.12
C ALA A 773 37.77 -2.41 -31.84
N GLY A 774 38.75 -2.69 -32.70
CA GLY A 774 39.43 -1.69 -33.54
C GLY A 774 40.92 -1.52 -33.25
N GLN A 775 41.46 -2.19 -32.24
CA GLN A 775 42.90 -2.09 -31.91
C GLN A 775 43.81 -2.87 -32.86
N THR A 776 45.01 -2.34 -33.08
CA THR A 776 46.02 -2.89 -33.99
C THR A 776 46.98 -3.81 -33.23
N LYS A 777 46.98 -5.10 -33.60
CA LYS A 777 47.98 -6.06 -33.13
C LYS A 777 49.30 -5.85 -33.88
N THR A 778 50.34 -5.50 -33.16
CA THR A 778 51.69 -5.25 -33.67
C THR A 778 52.63 -6.38 -33.25
N PHE A 779 53.09 -7.19 -34.20
CA PHE A 779 54.01 -8.31 -33.93
C PHE A 779 55.47 -7.86 -33.92
N SER A 780 56.25 -8.42 -32.99
CA SER A 780 57.69 -8.14 -32.84
C SER A 780 58.46 -9.37 -32.35
N LEU A 781 59.79 -9.32 -32.47
CA LEU A 781 60.71 -10.36 -32.02
C LEU A 781 61.65 -9.80 -30.95
N ILE A 782 61.85 -10.55 -29.86
CA ILE A 782 62.78 -10.18 -28.79
C ILE A 782 63.79 -11.32 -28.61
N GLY A 783 65.08 -11.02 -28.77
CA GLY A 783 66.16 -12.00 -28.69
C GLY A 783 66.31 -12.92 -29.91
N ALA A 784 65.66 -12.63 -31.03
CA ALA A 784 65.69 -13.49 -32.22
C ALA A 784 67.06 -13.51 -32.92
N PRO A 785 67.43 -14.63 -33.57
CA PRO A 785 68.71 -14.79 -34.25
C PRO A 785 68.86 -13.86 -35.47
N ALA A 786 70.12 -13.61 -35.85
CA ALA A 786 70.44 -12.78 -37.01
C ALA A 786 69.75 -13.28 -38.29
N GLY A 787 69.16 -12.34 -39.04
CA GLY A 787 68.39 -12.61 -40.25
C GLY A 787 66.96 -13.13 -40.03
N ALA A 788 66.51 -13.32 -38.78
CA ALA A 788 65.11 -13.60 -38.49
C ALA A 788 64.28 -12.32 -38.57
N SER A 789 63.05 -12.43 -39.05
CA SER A 789 62.13 -11.30 -39.19
C SER A 789 60.68 -11.74 -39.00
N ILE A 790 59.84 -10.84 -38.50
CA ILE A 790 58.39 -11.00 -38.47
C ILE A 790 57.75 -9.75 -39.07
N ASN A 791 56.70 -9.94 -39.87
CA ASN A 791 55.91 -8.81 -40.37
C ASN A 791 55.00 -8.30 -39.23
N ALA A 792 55.14 -7.01 -38.90
CA ALA A 792 54.45 -6.41 -37.76
C ALA A 792 52.92 -6.40 -37.85
N SER A 793 52.32 -6.42 -39.05
CA SER A 793 50.85 -6.39 -39.22
C SER A 793 50.23 -7.73 -39.62
N SER A 794 50.98 -8.64 -40.24
CA SER A 794 50.48 -9.96 -40.66
C SER A 794 50.99 -11.13 -39.82
N GLY A 795 51.91 -10.90 -38.88
CA GLY A 795 52.50 -11.95 -38.03
C GLY A 795 53.36 -12.98 -38.80
N ALA A 796 53.58 -12.78 -40.10
CA ALA A 796 54.35 -13.69 -40.95
C ALA A 796 55.83 -13.65 -40.58
N PHE A 797 56.33 -14.73 -39.99
CA PHE A 797 57.74 -14.95 -39.66
C PHE A 797 58.50 -15.58 -40.83
N THR A 798 59.73 -15.12 -41.07
CA THR A 798 60.66 -15.80 -41.97
C THR A 798 62.10 -15.70 -41.46
N TRP A 799 62.83 -16.81 -41.53
CA TRP A 799 64.25 -16.89 -41.16
C TRP A 799 64.94 -18.00 -41.94
N THR A 800 66.16 -17.74 -42.44
CA THR A 800 67.04 -18.76 -43.01
C THR A 800 68.22 -18.96 -42.05
N PRO A 801 68.31 -20.07 -41.31
CA PRO A 801 69.36 -20.27 -40.32
C PRO A 801 70.72 -20.53 -40.98
N THR A 802 71.77 -19.96 -40.40
CA THR A 802 73.16 -20.01 -40.91
C THR A 802 74.10 -20.89 -40.07
N ALA A 803 73.66 -21.36 -38.89
CA ALA A 803 74.33 -22.40 -38.11
C ALA A 803 73.29 -23.38 -37.53
N ALA A 804 73.74 -24.58 -37.16
CA ALA A 804 72.91 -25.62 -36.56
C ALA A 804 73.06 -25.58 -35.03
N ASP A 805 72.01 -25.10 -34.35
CA ASP A 805 71.95 -24.91 -32.90
C ASP A 805 70.47 -24.85 -32.44
N SER A 806 70.23 -24.72 -31.13
CA SER A 806 68.91 -24.44 -30.56
C SER A 806 68.75 -22.96 -30.23
N TYR A 807 67.81 -22.29 -30.91
CA TYR A 807 67.60 -20.85 -30.81
C TYR A 807 66.33 -20.54 -30.03
N LEU A 808 66.45 -19.85 -28.90
CA LEU A 808 65.34 -19.44 -28.05
C LEU A 808 65.11 -17.93 -28.17
N PHE A 809 63.92 -17.53 -28.57
CA PHE A 809 63.50 -16.13 -28.67
C PHE A 809 62.03 -15.96 -28.31
N LYS A 810 61.58 -14.71 -28.13
CA LYS A 810 60.16 -14.42 -27.94
C LYS A 810 59.52 -13.83 -29.18
N VAL A 811 58.32 -14.30 -29.50
CA VAL A 811 57.38 -13.58 -30.36
C VAL A 811 56.43 -12.82 -29.44
N ARG A 812 56.34 -11.50 -29.62
CA ARG A 812 55.42 -10.64 -28.85
C ARG A 812 54.39 -10.02 -29.79
N VAL A 813 53.15 -9.94 -29.33
CA VAL A 813 52.10 -9.08 -29.91
C VAL A 813 51.79 -7.95 -28.94
N THR A 814 51.60 -6.74 -29.45
CA THR A 814 51.39 -5.51 -28.66
C THR A 814 50.27 -4.68 -29.29
N ASP A 815 49.39 -4.12 -28.46
CA ASP A 815 48.27 -3.29 -28.92
C ASP A 815 48.69 -1.83 -29.23
N ASN A 816 47.71 -0.93 -29.37
CA ASN A 816 47.91 0.52 -29.48
C ASN A 816 47.10 1.31 -28.44
N GLY A 817 46.77 0.67 -27.32
CA GLY A 817 45.85 1.14 -26.30
C GLY A 817 46.49 2.09 -25.31
N THR A 818 45.84 2.30 -24.17
CA THR A 818 46.37 3.14 -23.08
C THR A 818 45.92 2.62 -21.72
N PRO A 819 46.83 2.07 -20.88
CA PRO A 819 48.25 1.81 -21.18
C PRO A 819 48.40 0.77 -22.29
N VAL A 820 49.49 0.83 -23.06
CA VAL A 820 49.82 -0.20 -24.06
C VAL A 820 50.14 -1.52 -23.36
N LEU A 821 49.50 -2.62 -23.77
CA LEU A 821 49.71 -3.97 -23.24
C LEU A 821 50.22 -4.93 -24.33
N PHE A 822 50.60 -6.13 -23.91
CA PHE A 822 51.20 -7.15 -24.77
C PHE A 822 51.04 -8.56 -24.22
N ASP A 823 51.17 -9.54 -25.10
CA ASP A 823 51.34 -10.96 -24.78
C ASP A 823 52.54 -11.51 -25.58
N GLU A 824 53.21 -12.53 -25.05
CA GLU A 824 54.45 -13.06 -25.62
C GLU A 824 54.70 -14.54 -25.33
N GLU A 825 55.08 -15.28 -26.37
CA GLU A 825 55.44 -16.69 -26.29
C GLU A 825 56.94 -16.88 -26.55
N VAL A 826 57.58 -17.74 -25.74
CA VAL A 826 58.94 -18.22 -25.98
C VAL A 826 58.88 -19.36 -27.00
N VAL A 827 59.54 -19.16 -28.14
CA VAL A 827 59.64 -20.13 -29.24
C VAL A 827 61.06 -20.70 -29.29
N THR A 828 61.20 -22.01 -29.18
CA THR A 828 62.47 -22.70 -29.46
C THR A 828 62.51 -23.14 -30.92
N VAL A 829 63.60 -22.85 -31.62
CA VAL A 829 63.84 -23.32 -32.99
C VAL A 829 65.10 -24.18 -33.02
N THR A 830 64.93 -25.49 -33.16
CA THR A 830 66.05 -26.43 -33.33
C THR A 830 66.46 -26.49 -34.80
N VAL A 831 67.68 -26.09 -35.11
CA VAL A 831 68.23 -26.14 -36.47
C VAL A 831 69.13 -27.37 -36.62
N THR A 832 68.86 -28.18 -37.64
CA THR A 832 69.67 -29.37 -37.97
C THR A 832 70.41 -29.20 -39.30
N ALA A 833 71.60 -29.80 -39.44
CA ALA A 833 72.35 -29.79 -40.69
C ALA A 833 71.69 -30.72 -41.73
N GLY A 834 71.48 -30.23 -42.96
CA GLY A 834 70.87 -31.02 -44.03
C GLY A 834 71.77 -32.15 -44.50
N ILE A 835 71.31 -33.41 -44.40
CA ILE A 835 72.08 -34.58 -44.81
C ILE A 835 72.01 -34.75 -46.34
N VAL A 836 73.10 -34.42 -47.03
CA VAL A 836 73.28 -34.81 -48.44
C VAL A 836 73.59 -36.30 -48.51
N ARG A 837 72.76 -37.08 -49.24
CA ARG A 837 73.04 -38.49 -49.55
C ARG A 837 73.36 -38.66 -51.04
N LEU A 838 74.52 -39.24 -51.34
CA LEU A 838 74.90 -39.70 -52.68
C LEU A 838 74.23 -41.05 -52.98
N ASN A 839 73.77 -41.23 -54.22
CA ASN A 839 73.06 -42.43 -54.64
C ASN A 839 74.01 -43.58 -55.04
N ARG A 840 73.67 -44.81 -54.64
CA ARG A 840 74.08 -46.05 -55.33
C ARG A 840 72.94 -47.08 -55.25
N GLN A 841 72.86 -48.00 -56.22
CA GLN A 841 71.62 -48.71 -56.54
C GLN A 841 71.33 -49.99 -55.73
N MET A 842 70.04 -50.16 -55.42
CA MET A 842 69.21 -51.39 -55.41
C MET A 842 69.78 -52.73 -54.90
N SER A 843 69.08 -53.30 -53.90
CA SER A 843 68.44 -54.62 -54.07
C SER A 843 67.24 -54.81 -53.14
N THR A 844 66.13 -55.34 -53.69
CA THR A 844 65.08 -56.19 -53.06
C THR A 844 64.76 -56.07 -51.55
N GLY A 845 63.51 -55.72 -51.22
CA GLY A 845 62.94 -55.98 -49.88
C GLY A 845 61.59 -55.30 -49.62
N THR A 846 60.48 -56.02 -49.83
CA THR A 846 59.12 -55.53 -49.47
C THR A 846 58.80 -55.78 -48.00
N MET A 847 58.48 -54.73 -47.25
CA MET A 847 57.56 -54.79 -46.10
C MET A 847 56.85 -53.44 -45.90
N SER A 848 55.72 -53.46 -45.22
CA SER A 848 54.85 -52.29 -44.99
C SER A 848 55.16 -51.61 -43.66
N GLU A 849 55.28 -50.27 -43.64
CA GLU A 849 55.32 -49.48 -42.40
C GLU A 849 54.05 -48.63 -42.23
N THR A 850 53.29 -48.92 -41.18
CA THR A 850 52.12 -48.16 -40.76
C THR A 850 52.51 -46.96 -39.89
N THR A 851 52.39 -45.75 -40.43
CA THR A 851 52.69 -44.50 -39.72
C THR A 851 51.65 -44.20 -38.65
N GLN A 852 51.93 -44.53 -37.38
CA GLN A 852 51.06 -44.17 -36.26
C GLN A 852 51.13 -42.67 -35.95
N GLN A 853 50.02 -41.94 -36.16
CA GLN A 853 49.87 -40.58 -35.64
C GLN A 853 49.65 -40.62 -34.13
N ILE A 854 50.69 -40.27 -33.36
CA ILE A 854 50.55 -39.94 -31.93
C ILE A 854 49.83 -38.60 -31.83
N ARG A 855 48.57 -38.60 -31.42
CA ARG A 855 47.79 -37.37 -31.14
C ARG A 855 47.80 -37.07 -29.65
N LEU A 856 48.06 -35.81 -29.29
CA LEU A 856 47.92 -35.28 -27.93
C LEU A 856 46.43 -34.99 -27.66
N TYR A 857 45.84 -35.66 -26.67
CA TYR A 857 44.43 -35.43 -26.30
C TYR A 857 44.07 -36.08 -24.94
N PRO A 858 43.46 -35.35 -24.00
CA PRO A 858 43.72 -33.96 -23.62
C PRO A 858 44.92 -33.86 -22.65
N ASN A 859 45.34 -32.65 -22.30
CA ASN A 859 46.47 -32.40 -21.39
C ASN A 859 46.32 -31.00 -20.75
N PRO A 860 46.37 -30.84 -19.41
CA PRO A 860 46.47 -31.88 -18.38
C PRO A 860 45.19 -32.72 -18.23
N VAL A 861 45.31 -33.84 -17.52
CA VAL A 861 44.19 -34.66 -17.04
C VAL A 861 44.23 -34.69 -15.51
N THR A 862 43.11 -34.41 -14.85
CA THR A 862 42.97 -34.67 -13.41
C THR A 862 42.59 -36.13 -13.19
N ASP A 863 41.35 -36.52 -13.45
CA ASP A 863 40.80 -37.77 -12.89
C ASP A 863 40.35 -38.74 -13.99
N GLN A 864 40.00 -38.21 -15.16
CA GLN A 864 39.52 -38.99 -16.29
C GLN A 864 39.63 -38.23 -17.62
N PHE A 865 39.73 -38.96 -18.72
CA PHE A 865 39.65 -38.42 -20.07
C PHE A 865 38.79 -39.30 -20.99
N THR A 866 38.55 -38.86 -22.22
CA THR A 866 37.69 -39.56 -23.18
C THR A 866 38.36 -39.65 -24.54
N VAL A 867 38.33 -40.83 -25.14
CA VAL A 867 38.92 -41.15 -26.45
C VAL A 867 37.80 -41.52 -27.42
N SER A 868 37.73 -40.82 -28.55
CA SER A 868 36.86 -41.22 -29.67
C SER A 868 37.59 -42.23 -30.54
N LEU A 869 36.94 -43.36 -30.85
CA LEU A 869 37.46 -44.39 -31.72
C LEU A 869 37.16 -44.03 -33.20
N PRO A 870 38.07 -44.35 -34.14
CA PRO A 870 37.86 -44.07 -35.56
C PRO A 870 36.76 -44.95 -36.19
N GLU A 871 36.45 -46.09 -35.57
CA GLU A 871 35.44 -47.06 -35.99
C GLU A 871 34.85 -47.76 -34.75
N PRO A 872 33.67 -48.40 -34.85
CA PRO A 872 33.12 -49.20 -33.75
C PRO A 872 33.90 -50.51 -33.64
N ALA A 873 34.29 -50.91 -32.43
CA ALA A 873 35.02 -52.16 -32.19
C ALA A 873 34.27 -53.05 -31.19
N THR A 874 34.33 -54.37 -31.42
CA THR A 874 33.67 -55.38 -30.56
C THR A 874 34.59 -55.94 -29.49
N GLU A 875 35.89 -56.03 -29.73
CA GLU A 875 36.89 -56.31 -28.70
C GLU A 875 37.87 -55.12 -28.58
N ILE A 876 38.20 -54.77 -27.33
CA ILE A 876 39.05 -53.62 -27.01
C ILE A 876 39.93 -54.00 -25.83
N SER A 877 41.24 -53.79 -25.97
CA SER A 877 42.17 -53.83 -24.85
C SER A 877 42.99 -52.54 -24.78
N THR A 878 43.31 -52.12 -23.56
CA THR A 878 44.02 -50.87 -23.31
C THR A 878 45.02 -51.03 -22.19
N SER A 879 46.19 -50.41 -22.27
CA SER A 879 47.04 -50.25 -21.09
C SER A 879 47.63 -48.87 -20.97
N ILE A 880 47.91 -48.44 -19.74
CA ILE A 880 48.65 -47.23 -19.45
C ILE A 880 50.04 -47.61 -18.98
N ARG A 881 51.03 -46.98 -19.60
CA ARG A 881 52.45 -47.16 -19.32
C ARG A 881 53.07 -45.83 -18.92
N THR A 882 54.03 -45.87 -18.02
CA THR A 882 54.90 -44.73 -17.71
C THR A 882 55.68 -44.29 -18.95
N ALA A 883 56.24 -43.07 -18.94
CA ALA A 883 57.17 -42.61 -19.97
C ALA A 883 58.43 -43.53 -20.15
N THR A 884 58.75 -44.38 -19.16
CA THR A 884 59.81 -45.40 -19.24
C THR A 884 59.32 -46.78 -19.73
N GLY A 885 58.05 -46.91 -20.13
CA GLY A 885 57.48 -48.11 -20.74
C GLY A 885 56.95 -49.18 -19.78
N ALA A 886 57.11 -49.00 -18.46
CA ALA A 886 56.55 -49.89 -17.45
C ALA A 886 55.03 -49.72 -17.35
N GLU A 887 54.29 -50.83 -17.37
CA GLU A 887 52.83 -50.84 -17.33
C GLU A 887 52.31 -50.64 -15.90
N VAL A 888 51.32 -49.75 -15.75
CA VAL A 888 50.77 -49.32 -14.45
C VAL A 888 49.25 -49.52 -14.35
N MET A 889 48.56 -49.73 -15.46
CA MET A 889 47.13 -50.02 -15.49
C MET A 889 46.77 -50.79 -16.76
N LEU A 890 45.91 -51.81 -16.65
CA LEU A 890 45.41 -52.62 -17.76
C LEU A 890 43.88 -52.59 -17.74
N ASN A 891 43.26 -52.39 -18.91
CA ASN A 891 41.82 -52.35 -19.16
C ASN A 891 40.98 -51.42 -18.24
N GLY A 892 41.59 -50.38 -17.67
CA GLY A 892 40.92 -49.35 -16.86
C GLY A 892 40.11 -48.34 -17.69
N HIS A 893 39.23 -48.83 -18.57
CA HIS A 893 38.35 -48.02 -19.42
C HIS A 893 36.89 -48.47 -19.32
N GLN A 894 35.98 -47.59 -19.72
CA GLN A 894 34.56 -47.89 -19.89
C GLN A 894 34.12 -47.52 -21.31
N VAL A 895 33.42 -48.42 -21.99
CA VAL A 895 32.75 -48.12 -23.27
C VAL A 895 31.49 -47.31 -22.99
N ILE A 896 31.41 -46.09 -23.53
CA ILE A 896 30.27 -45.18 -23.33
C ILE A 896 29.33 -45.19 -24.55
N THR A 897 29.90 -45.31 -25.74
CA THR A 897 29.22 -45.70 -26.98
C THR A 897 30.16 -46.58 -27.81
N PRO A 898 29.70 -47.31 -28.84
CA PRO A 898 30.56 -48.19 -29.65
C PRO A 898 31.80 -47.49 -30.24
N ASN A 899 31.76 -46.17 -30.41
CA ASN A 899 32.87 -45.35 -30.93
C ASN A 899 33.53 -44.45 -29.85
N LYS A 900 33.30 -44.68 -28.55
CA LYS A 900 33.81 -43.78 -27.50
C LYS A 900 34.13 -44.47 -26.18
N LEU A 901 35.38 -44.33 -25.75
CA LEU A 901 35.91 -44.84 -24.48
C LEU A 901 36.11 -43.70 -23.47
N GLN A 902 35.80 -43.95 -22.21
CA GLN A 902 36.18 -43.12 -21.07
C GLN A 902 37.27 -43.86 -20.28
N VAL A 903 38.30 -43.14 -19.83
CA VAL A 903 39.47 -43.72 -19.15
C VAL A 903 39.65 -42.99 -17.84
N ASN A 904 39.56 -43.69 -16.71
CA ASN A 904 39.85 -43.14 -15.38
C ASN A 904 41.36 -43.22 -15.13
N VAL A 905 41.94 -42.15 -14.59
CA VAL A 905 43.37 -42.04 -14.24
C VAL A 905 43.60 -41.44 -12.84
N GLU A 906 42.55 -41.35 -12.04
CA GLU A 906 42.52 -40.79 -10.67
C GLU A 906 43.57 -41.45 -9.76
N GLN A 907 43.78 -42.77 -9.91
CA GLN A 907 44.74 -43.55 -9.13
C GLN A 907 46.21 -43.41 -9.58
N LEU A 908 46.47 -42.73 -10.72
CA LEU A 908 47.83 -42.45 -11.16
C LEU A 908 48.41 -41.23 -10.42
N LYS A 909 49.72 -41.22 -10.19
CA LYS A 909 50.42 -40.07 -9.60
C LYS A 909 50.67 -39.00 -10.67
N ALA A 910 50.86 -37.75 -10.27
CA ALA A 910 51.28 -36.67 -11.16
C ALA A 910 52.50 -37.10 -12.00
N GLY A 911 52.41 -37.01 -13.33
CA GLY A 911 53.41 -37.60 -14.22
C GLY A 911 52.96 -37.80 -15.66
N MET A 912 53.90 -38.22 -16.51
CA MET A 912 53.73 -38.39 -17.96
C MET A 912 53.51 -39.86 -18.33
N TYR A 913 52.45 -40.12 -19.09
CA TYR A 913 51.98 -41.48 -19.40
C TYR A 913 51.64 -41.66 -20.87
N LEU A 914 51.73 -42.92 -21.32
CA LEU A 914 51.34 -43.40 -22.64
C LEU A 914 50.11 -44.30 -22.47
N PHE A 915 49.00 -43.97 -23.12
CA PHE A 915 47.81 -44.80 -23.22
C PHE A 915 47.88 -45.59 -24.54
N HIS A 916 48.06 -46.89 -24.43
CA HIS A 916 48.09 -47.83 -25.53
C HIS A 916 46.67 -48.40 -25.73
N LEU A 917 46.15 -48.27 -26.95
CA LEU A 917 44.85 -48.79 -27.38
C LEU A 917 45.05 -49.86 -28.44
N GLN A 918 44.41 -51.00 -28.26
CA GLN A 918 44.35 -52.10 -29.21
C GLN A 918 42.88 -52.37 -29.56
N LEU A 919 42.57 -52.22 -30.84
CA LEU A 919 41.34 -52.70 -31.49
C LEU A 919 41.71 -53.93 -32.34
N ASP A 920 40.73 -54.74 -32.71
CA ASP A 920 40.86 -56.00 -33.48
C ASP A 920 41.99 -56.00 -34.55
N HIS A 921 42.08 -54.92 -35.34
CA HIS A 921 43.01 -54.78 -36.46
C HIS A 921 43.98 -53.59 -36.36
N LYS A 922 43.95 -52.80 -35.27
CA LYS A 922 44.72 -51.54 -35.16
C LYS A 922 45.29 -51.29 -33.75
N LYS A 923 46.52 -50.77 -33.70
CA LYS A 923 47.17 -50.24 -32.49
C LYS A 923 47.25 -48.72 -32.59
N GLN A 924 47.01 -48.03 -31.48
CA GLN A 924 47.20 -46.58 -31.36
C GLN A 924 47.83 -46.26 -30.00
N VAL A 925 48.78 -45.31 -29.98
CA VAL A 925 49.36 -44.79 -28.74
C VAL A 925 49.05 -43.30 -28.62
N LEU A 926 48.46 -42.92 -27.47
CA LEU A 926 48.19 -41.54 -27.08
C LEU A 926 49.08 -41.15 -25.89
N LYS A 927 49.33 -39.85 -25.71
CA LYS A 927 50.18 -39.31 -24.63
C LYS A 927 49.41 -38.26 -23.83
N PHE A 928 49.45 -38.37 -22.51
CA PHE A 928 48.84 -37.43 -21.57
C PHE A 928 49.76 -37.14 -20.37
N ILE A 929 49.43 -36.11 -19.59
CA ILE A 929 50.06 -35.82 -18.30
C ILE A 929 48.96 -35.78 -17.24
N LYS A 930 49.15 -36.56 -16.18
CA LYS A 930 48.37 -36.49 -14.93
C LYS A 930 48.89 -35.32 -14.12
N GLN A 931 48.00 -34.43 -13.67
CA GLN A 931 48.28 -33.46 -12.59
C GLN A 931 47.93 -34.04 -11.23
#